data_AF-A0A1F8V0H2-F1
#
_entry.id   AF-A0A1F8V0H2-F1
#
_cell.length_a   1.000
_cell.length_b   1.000
_cell.length_c   1.000
_cell.angle_alpha   90.00
_cell.angle_beta   90.00
_cell.angle_gamma   90.00
#
_symmetry.space_group_name_H-M   'P 1'
#
loop_
_entity.id
_entity.type
_entity.pdbx_description
1 polymer ?
#
loop_
_entity_poly.entity_id
_entity_poly.type
_entity_poly.pdbx_seq_one_letter_code
_entity_poly.pdbx_strand_id
1 'polypeptide(L)'
;MKKDSIKKVSLFLIIALLLSSISSIGVNAGIAKENTELLSKQNLHDVVEYENAVEKEHVKRLYDEEQDLNTLIYQNADGTNTMYLYSYPVKYINESGAVRDKSLKIEETDESFMSAQNDIVTTFGKTITDGIRLSYDDEGINVLLIPQVNSSLKASEGILSDDQKSLTYLLDKNVSLDYSLTFNGFKEDIVLQKYTGTNQFVFTLLTNGLALKENESGSLILTNEDGDSLVNIGDIIIFSADEKNNTYGSISFDVVEENEEYLLYITVDEEYLTNENTAYPIRIDPTIEINYDNNGSGAIEDVTLNSLAGSDGSSGSISIGKRNTYGVSRILMKFPALNLSVIPVASDILSATVYIRDLMCEGEEMSVYCYPFTGNTWSESTANWSNVNPDSFGSLASSRTVSYSNGVTLSPAHRYGFNILSIVRGWKTGTYSQSKGIMFKASSTVENGSELYKTFSSYNRSSIYRPSLTVTYASIAGTVTVSSVPYSSYRYLSASYKYPFKFTPSVTTRYSVWTTGSIDTKVYVYDNAAMTNQIAYNDDSGHSLNPCLTVSLTAGHSYYFVIQGYSATTSGYYTFRLNRGLPMSGYEQSKNFTTFNSSTYQYYTNCYTYALNMWLNPLTNQRFRPNGQNPGEMAGSPITLSDLVNASTAKAAITEAVKDDCVYWGGSRNDFYETTETAMVPEGYYKVALVLYPGHDYHWYRHVSDLSGRWAHKMSIDPASEYDNGGSLIYFPQSANRGNYTEFLGYFAIKVPSSSSDGLQSSALSTSSETLTEAQETYDFKNDLTISQFEGFTNGISNRDEVKSVVGEHHDVYGSGYIADVYYIKDGTKVAVYYACDIVDQIRIINADDSYEIIVG
;
A
#
# COMPACT_ATOMS: atom_id res chain seq x y z
N MET A 1 -45.26 13.69 43.54
CA MET A 1 -44.90 15.14 43.55
C MET A 1 -43.42 15.23 43.17
N LYS A 2 -43.05 15.58 41.92
CA LYS A 2 -42.62 16.93 41.44
C LYS A 2 -41.68 17.61 42.47
N LYS A 3 -40.47 18.10 42.17
CA LYS A 3 -39.82 18.59 40.93
C LYS A 3 -38.32 18.91 41.21
N ASP A 4 -37.46 18.79 40.18
CA ASP A 4 -36.42 19.72 39.65
C ASP A 4 -35.38 20.40 40.60
N SER A 5 -34.11 20.72 40.28
CA SER A 5 -33.37 20.79 39.00
C SER A 5 -31.87 21.16 39.23
N ILE A 6 -31.03 20.83 38.22
CA ILE A 6 -29.85 21.56 37.69
C ILE A 6 -28.56 21.68 38.53
N LYS A 7 -27.52 20.92 38.13
CA LYS A 7 -26.09 21.33 38.15
C LYS A 7 -25.35 20.69 36.97
N LYS A 8 -24.83 21.53 36.06
CA LYS A 8 -23.58 21.41 35.26
C LYS A 8 -23.71 22.09 33.89
N VAL A 9 -23.50 23.41 33.86
CA VAL A 9 -23.04 24.16 32.68
C VAL A 9 -22.10 25.24 33.20
N SER A 10 -20.79 25.12 32.96
CA SER A 10 -19.81 26.21 32.92
C SER A 10 -18.39 25.65 32.77
N LEU A 11 -18.02 25.28 31.54
CA LEU A 11 -16.62 25.30 31.08
C LEU A 11 -16.59 25.34 29.54
N PHE A 12 -17.20 26.37 28.96
CA PHE A 12 -17.16 26.65 27.51
C PHE A 12 -17.19 28.17 27.32
N LEU A 13 -16.17 28.86 27.83
CA LEU A 13 -16.04 30.31 27.60
C LEU A 13 -14.62 30.84 27.89
N ILE A 14 -13.59 30.09 27.49
CA ILE A 14 -12.22 30.60 27.39
C ILE A 14 -11.59 29.89 26.19
N ILE A 15 -11.90 30.38 24.98
CA ILE A 15 -11.18 30.30 23.67
C ILE A 15 -12.16 30.94 22.66
N ALA A 16 -12.51 32.21 22.84
CA ALA A 16 -13.36 32.94 21.89
C ALA A 16 -12.98 34.42 21.75
N LEU A 17 -11.85 34.85 22.32
CA LEU A 17 -11.40 36.25 22.27
C LEU A 17 -9.87 36.28 22.11
N LEU A 18 -9.41 35.99 20.90
CA LEU A 18 -8.10 36.41 20.37
C LEU A 18 -8.10 36.23 18.84
N LEU A 19 -9.05 36.91 18.18
CA LEU A 19 -9.05 37.14 16.74
C LEU A 19 -9.51 38.59 16.51
N SER A 20 -8.55 39.50 16.44
CA SER A 20 -8.74 40.77 15.75
C SER A 20 -7.39 41.31 15.28
N SER A 21 -7.34 41.67 14.00
CA SER A 21 -6.26 42.28 13.21
C SER A 21 -5.17 41.34 12.68
N ILE A 22 -5.35 40.87 11.44
CA ILE A 22 -4.59 41.32 10.24
C ILE A 22 -5.39 40.85 9.02
N SER A 23 -5.73 41.80 8.15
CA SER A 23 -6.37 41.55 6.86
C SER A 23 -5.34 41.77 5.76
N SER A 24 -5.03 40.75 4.96
CA SER A 24 -4.60 40.95 3.56
C SER A 24 -4.58 39.64 2.77
N ILE A 25 -5.45 39.60 1.74
CA ILE A 25 -5.33 38.93 0.44
C ILE A 25 -5.39 37.40 0.45
N GLY A 26 -6.57 36.89 0.06
CA GLY A 26 -6.89 35.48 0.01
C GLY A 26 -6.39 34.76 -1.24
N VAL A 27 -6.09 33.47 -1.04
CA VAL A 27 -6.45 32.40 -1.98
C VAL A 27 -7.14 31.33 -1.13
N ASN A 28 -8.38 31.04 -1.50
CA ASN A 28 -9.29 30.18 -0.77
C ASN A 28 -8.88 28.71 -0.96
N ALA A 29 -8.09 28.15 -0.04
CA ALA A 29 -7.94 26.71 0.09
C ALA A 29 -8.94 26.25 1.16
N GLY A 30 -10.17 25.95 0.73
CA GLY A 30 -11.16 25.30 1.58
C GLY A 30 -10.64 23.93 1.99
N ILE A 31 -10.18 23.82 3.23
CA ILE A 31 -9.82 22.54 3.86
C ILE A 31 -11.12 21.84 4.24
N ALA A 32 -11.60 20.95 3.38
CA ALA A 32 -12.45 19.85 3.81
C ALA A 32 -11.52 18.68 4.14
N LYS A 33 -11.13 18.53 5.40
CA LYS A 33 -10.88 17.19 5.93
C LYS A 33 -12.26 16.53 5.94
N GLU A 34 -12.52 15.55 5.08
CA GLU A 34 -13.68 14.69 5.28
C GLU A 34 -13.51 14.06 6.66
N ASN A 35 -14.37 14.46 7.61
CA ASN A 35 -14.65 13.64 8.78
C ASN A 35 -15.40 12.42 8.21
N THR A 36 -14.67 11.37 7.86
CA THR A 36 -15.30 10.13 7.40
C THR A 36 -15.92 9.47 8.63
N GLU A 37 -17.22 9.66 8.83
CA GLU A 37 -17.95 9.01 9.93
C GLU A 37 -17.90 7.49 9.75
N LEU A 38 -17.72 6.77 10.86
CA LEU A 38 -17.80 5.31 10.87
C LEU A 38 -19.18 4.86 10.40
N LEU A 39 -19.21 3.70 9.73
CA LEU A 39 -20.45 3.10 9.27
C LEU A 39 -21.36 2.83 10.47
N SER A 40 -22.59 3.33 10.40
CA SER A 40 -23.59 3.01 11.41
C SER A 40 -23.94 1.51 11.39
N LYS A 41 -24.36 0.96 12.53
CA LYS A 41 -24.79 -0.45 12.64
C LYS A 41 -25.86 -0.83 11.61
N GLN A 42 -26.72 0.10 11.21
CA GLN A 42 -27.80 -0.13 10.24
C GLN A 42 -27.30 -0.30 8.79
N ASN A 43 -26.10 0.19 8.49
CA ASN A 43 -25.50 0.11 7.16
C ASN A 43 -24.53 -1.08 7.02
N LEU A 44 -24.31 -1.83 8.10
CA LEU A 44 -23.53 -3.06 8.09
C LEU A 44 -24.45 -4.23 7.76
N HIS A 45 -23.90 -5.22 7.06
CA HIS A 45 -24.55 -6.50 6.92
C HIS A 45 -24.71 -7.20 8.27
N ASP A 46 -25.81 -7.91 8.49
CA ASP A 46 -26.14 -8.62 9.75
C ASP A 46 -25.09 -9.65 10.19
N VAL A 47 -24.19 -10.07 9.30
CA VAL A 47 -23.13 -11.07 9.54
C VAL A 47 -21.81 -10.44 10.00
N VAL A 48 -21.69 -9.11 9.88
CA VAL A 48 -20.52 -8.35 10.31
C VAL A 48 -20.86 -7.71 11.66
N GLU A 49 -20.27 -8.25 12.72
CA GLU A 49 -20.43 -7.67 14.06
C GLU A 49 -20.00 -6.20 14.09
N TYR A 50 -20.79 -5.38 14.77
CA TYR A 50 -20.56 -3.93 14.83
C TYR A 50 -19.20 -3.61 15.47
N GLU A 51 -18.80 -4.39 16.48
CA GLU A 51 -17.51 -4.26 17.16
C GLU A 51 -16.34 -4.48 16.20
N ASN A 52 -16.45 -5.45 15.28
CA ASN A 52 -15.42 -5.69 14.26
C ASN A 52 -15.33 -4.51 13.29
N ALA A 53 -16.48 -3.96 12.89
CA ALA A 53 -16.51 -2.80 11.99
C ALA A 53 -15.91 -1.54 12.66
N VAL A 54 -16.13 -1.37 13.96
CA VAL A 54 -15.50 -0.30 14.76
C VAL A 54 -13.99 -0.54 14.89
N GLU A 55 -13.56 -1.76 15.21
CA GLU A 55 -12.13 -2.11 15.33
C GLU A 55 -11.36 -1.85 14.02
N LYS A 56 -12.00 -2.15 12.88
CA LYS A 56 -11.45 -1.92 11.54
C LYS A 56 -11.73 -0.54 10.97
N GLU A 57 -12.44 0.31 11.72
CA GLU A 57 -12.82 1.65 11.31
C GLU A 57 -13.53 1.71 9.95
N HIS A 58 -14.50 0.82 9.69
CA HIS A 58 -15.23 0.82 8.42
C HIS A 58 -15.99 2.12 8.18
N VAL A 59 -15.88 2.67 6.97
CA VAL A 59 -16.51 3.95 6.57
C VAL A 59 -17.44 3.82 5.36
N LYS A 60 -17.28 2.79 4.51
CA LYS A 60 -18.23 2.47 3.44
C LYS A 60 -18.13 1.02 2.99
N ARG A 61 -19.21 0.45 2.49
CA ARG A 61 -19.20 -0.85 1.79
C ARG A 61 -18.95 -0.67 0.30
N LEU A 62 -18.20 -1.57 -0.32
CA LEU A 62 -17.76 -1.54 -1.71
C LEU A 62 -18.49 -2.61 -2.52
N TYR A 63 -19.78 -2.40 -2.78
CA TYR A 63 -20.64 -3.36 -3.50
C TYR A 63 -20.06 -3.79 -4.86
N ASP A 64 -19.46 -2.86 -5.62
CA ASP A 64 -18.91 -3.14 -6.95
C ASP A 64 -17.65 -4.03 -6.92
N GLU A 65 -16.98 -4.15 -5.78
CA GLU A 65 -15.81 -5.02 -5.62
C GLU A 65 -16.20 -6.46 -5.21
N GLU A 66 -17.43 -6.69 -4.76
CA GLU A 66 -17.93 -8.00 -4.33
C GLU A 66 -18.28 -8.86 -5.56
N GLN A 67 -17.54 -9.96 -5.79
CA GLN A 67 -17.66 -10.76 -7.02
C GLN A 67 -18.60 -11.98 -6.90
N ASP A 68 -19.03 -12.30 -5.69
CA ASP A 68 -19.82 -13.49 -5.37
C ASP A 68 -20.82 -13.19 -4.24
N LEU A 69 -21.65 -14.17 -3.86
CA LEU A 69 -22.68 -14.02 -2.84
C LEU A 69 -22.15 -14.20 -1.41
N ASN A 70 -20.89 -14.58 -1.23
CA ASN A 70 -20.27 -15.00 0.03
C ASN A 70 -19.29 -13.94 0.58
N THR A 71 -18.91 -12.96 -0.24
CA THR A 71 -17.89 -11.96 0.05
C THR A 71 -18.51 -10.61 0.37
N LEU A 72 -18.06 -9.95 1.44
CA LEU A 72 -18.38 -8.55 1.75
C LEU A 72 -17.11 -7.72 1.79
N ILE A 73 -17.10 -6.52 1.20
CA ILE A 73 -15.91 -5.66 1.17
C ILE A 73 -16.24 -4.29 1.74
N TYR A 74 -15.48 -3.86 2.75
CA TYR A 74 -15.59 -2.54 3.37
C TYR A 74 -14.30 -1.76 3.21
N GLN A 75 -14.41 -0.46 2.97
CA GLN A 75 -13.30 0.47 3.09
C GLN A 75 -13.20 0.97 4.52
N ASN A 76 -11.98 1.06 5.01
CA ASN A 76 -11.59 1.54 6.33
C ASN A 76 -11.23 3.03 6.28
N ALA A 77 -11.28 3.70 7.42
CA ALA A 77 -10.97 5.12 7.55
C ALA A 77 -9.52 5.45 7.14
N ASP A 78 -8.60 4.51 7.36
CA ASP A 78 -7.20 4.61 6.94
C ASP A 78 -6.99 4.39 5.43
N GLY A 79 -8.07 4.11 4.70
CA GLY A 79 -8.06 3.91 3.27
C GLY A 79 -7.80 2.48 2.79
N THR A 80 -7.52 1.54 3.69
CA THR A 80 -7.44 0.11 3.34
C THR A 80 -8.83 -0.47 3.09
N ASN A 81 -8.90 -1.64 2.46
CA ASN A 81 -10.14 -2.39 2.28
C ASN A 81 -10.06 -3.69 3.10
N THR A 82 -11.17 -4.09 3.72
CA THR A 82 -11.33 -5.36 4.42
C THR A 82 -12.37 -6.21 3.72
N MET A 83 -11.94 -7.37 3.23
CA MET A 83 -12.75 -8.43 2.66
C MET A 83 -13.10 -9.45 3.74
N TYR A 84 -14.39 -9.76 3.87
CA TYR A 84 -14.92 -10.86 4.66
C TYR A 84 -15.39 -11.95 3.70
N LEU A 85 -14.89 -13.16 3.86
CA LEU A 85 -15.35 -14.33 3.14
C LEU A 85 -16.05 -15.26 4.14
N TYR A 86 -17.31 -15.53 3.87
CA TYR A 86 -18.16 -16.45 4.61
C TYR A 86 -18.30 -17.75 3.86
N SER A 87 -18.54 -18.82 4.58
CA SER A 87 -18.66 -20.13 3.95
C SER A 87 -20.00 -20.32 3.22
N TYR A 88 -21.02 -19.52 3.52
CA TYR A 88 -22.35 -19.54 2.90
C TYR A 88 -22.69 -18.21 2.21
N PRO A 89 -23.66 -18.21 1.26
CA PRO A 89 -24.16 -16.99 0.67
C PRO A 89 -24.78 -16.09 1.74
N VAL A 90 -24.26 -14.88 1.87
CA VAL A 90 -24.83 -13.80 2.70
C VAL A 90 -25.69 -12.86 1.86
N LYS A 91 -25.69 -13.05 0.55
CA LYS A 91 -26.49 -12.31 -0.43
C LYS A 91 -27.27 -13.30 -1.30
N TYR A 92 -28.25 -12.78 -2.03
CA TYR A 92 -29.02 -13.52 -3.02
C TYR A 92 -29.33 -12.66 -4.24
N ILE A 93 -29.70 -13.30 -5.35
CA ILE A 93 -30.19 -12.61 -6.55
C ILE A 93 -31.71 -12.64 -6.49
N ASN A 94 -32.35 -11.47 -6.44
CA ASN A 94 -33.81 -11.41 -6.41
C ASN A 94 -34.43 -11.64 -7.80
N GLU A 95 -35.76 -11.74 -7.89
CA GLU A 95 -36.51 -11.95 -9.15
C GLU A 95 -36.18 -10.93 -10.26
N SER A 96 -35.73 -9.72 -9.90
CA SER A 96 -35.33 -8.69 -10.88
C SER A 96 -33.90 -8.85 -11.40
N GLY A 97 -33.15 -9.85 -10.93
CA GLY A 97 -31.74 -10.06 -11.23
C GLY A 97 -30.78 -9.18 -10.42
N ALA A 98 -31.25 -8.49 -9.38
CA ALA A 98 -30.44 -7.62 -8.54
C ALA A 98 -29.89 -8.38 -7.32
N VAL A 99 -28.61 -8.18 -7.02
CA VAL A 99 -28.00 -8.70 -5.79
C VAL A 99 -28.54 -7.94 -4.57
N ARG A 100 -28.98 -8.68 -3.57
CA ARG A 100 -29.52 -8.18 -2.29
C ARG A 100 -28.87 -8.89 -1.12
N ASP A 101 -28.73 -8.18 -0.01
CA ASP A 101 -28.28 -8.77 1.25
C ASP A 101 -29.39 -9.66 1.83
N LYS A 102 -29.00 -10.81 2.38
CA LYS A 102 -29.91 -11.61 3.19
C LYS A 102 -30.05 -10.97 4.57
N SER A 103 -31.27 -10.93 5.09
CA SER A 103 -31.57 -10.45 6.44
C SER A 103 -31.88 -11.60 7.38
N LEU A 104 -31.45 -11.45 8.65
CA LEU A 104 -31.83 -12.36 9.75
C LEU A 104 -33.03 -11.85 10.54
N LYS A 105 -33.78 -10.89 10.00
CA LYS A 105 -35.01 -10.39 10.63
C LYS A 105 -36.22 -11.23 10.28
N ILE A 106 -37.12 -11.34 11.25
CA ILE A 106 -38.42 -11.99 11.17
C ILE A 106 -39.50 -10.91 11.15
N GLU A 107 -40.35 -10.94 10.14
CA GLU A 107 -41.51 -10.05 9.99
C GLU A 107 -42.79 -10.77 10.43
N GLU A 108 -43.65 -10.07 11.16
CA GLU A 108 -44.96 -10.56 11.56
C GLU A 108 -46.03 -10.21 10.51
N THR A 109 -46.87 -11.19 10.19
CA THR A 109 -48.09 -11.02 9.39
C THR A 109 -49.32 -11.38 10.22
N ASP A 110 -50.51 -11.21 9.62
CA ASP A 110 -51.78 -11.57 10.26
C ASP A 110 -51.87 -13.08 10.57
N GLU A 111 -51.23 -13.94 9.77
CA GLU A 111 -51.37 -15.40 9.82
C GLU A 111 -50.08 -16.15 10.23
N SER A 112 -48.92 -15.50 10.22
CA SER A 112 -47.62 -16.15 10.47
C SER A 112 -46.52 -15.15 10.79
N PHE A 113 -45.31 -15.65 11.05
CA PHE A 113 -44.07 -14.89 11.03
C PHE A 113 -43.19 -15.42 9.89
N MET A 114 -42.42 -14.59 9.22
CA MET A 114 -41.59 -15.03 8.09
C MET A 114 -40.26 -14.31 8.01
N SER A 115 -39.27 -14.92 7.37
CA SER A 115 -38.02 -14.23 7.06
C SER A 115 -38.30 -13.01 6.16
N ALA A 116 -37.59 -11.91 6.42
CA ALA A 116 -37.74 -10.66 5.68
C ALA A 116 -37.13 -10.76 4.25
N GLN A 117 -35.91 -10.24 4.06
CA GLN A 117 -35.21 -10.25 2.78
C GLN A 117 -34.34 -11.50 2.64
N ASN A 118 -34.83 -12.56 2.00
CA ASN A 118 -34.08 -13.80 1.75
C ASN A 118 -34.69 -14.55 0.56
N ASP A 119 -33.88 -15.30 -0.20
CA ASP A 119 -34.33 -16.28 -1.21
C ASP A 119 -34.78 -17.59 -0.55
N ILE A 120 -34.19 -17.92 0.60
CA ILE A 120 -34.62 -19.01 1.44
C ILE A 120 -35.62 -18.47 2.46
N VAL A 121 -36.88 -18.88 2.28
CA VAL A 121 -37.99 -18.39 3.08
C VAL A 121 -38.27 -19.36 4.22
N THR A 122 -38.15 -18.88 5.45
CA THR A 122 -38.67 -19.60 6.62
C THR A 122 -39.97 -18.95 7.05
N THR A 123 -41.04 -19.73 7.13
CA THR A 123 -42.34 -19.29 7.66
C THR A 123 -42.62 -20.01 8.97
N PHE A 124 -42.73 -19.27 10.05
CA PHE A 124 -43.14 -19.77 11.35
C PHE A 124 -44.65 -19.55 11.54
N GLY A 125 -45.38 -20.61 11.87
CA GLY A 125 -46.81 -20.55 12.13
C GLY A 125 -47.21 -19.52 13.20
N LYS A 126 -48.42 -18.95 13.13
CA LYS A 126 -48.88 -18.04 14.21
C LYS A 126 -48.87 -18.76 15.55
N THR A 127 -49.31 -20.01 15.54
CA THR A 127 -49.18 -20.95 16.64
C THR A 127 -48.19 -22.05 16.28
N ILE A 128 -47.52 -22.62 17.28
CA ILE A 128 -46.51 -23.65 17.03
C ILE A 128 -47.08 -24.91 16.35
N THR A 129 -48.38 -25.18 16.51
CA THR A 129 -49.05 -26.31 15.86
C THR A 129 -49.23 -26.14 14.36
N ASP A 130 -49.10 -24.93 13.82
CA ASP A 130 -49.11 -24.68 12.38
C ASP A 130 -47.74 -25.03 11.74
N GLY A 131 -46.71 -25.25 12.57
CA GLY A 131 -45.38 -25.71 12.18
C GLY A 131 -44.46 -24.60 11.66
N ILE A 132 -43.23 -25.01 11.34
CA ILE A 132 -42.17 -24.19 10.78
C ILE A 132 -41.84 -24.70 9.38
N ARG A 133 -42.07 -23.87 8.37
CA ARG A 133 -41.82 -24.22 6.97
C ARG A 133 -40.51 -23.60 6.50
N LEU A 134 -39.67 -24.38 5.84
CA LEU A 134 -38.51 -23.94 5.08
C LEU A 134 -38.80 -24.13 3.58
N SER A 135 -38.62 -23.08 2.78
CA SER A 135 -38.86 -23.11 1.35
C SER A 135 -37.71 -22.47 0.57
N TYR A 136 -37.36 -23.09 -0.55
CA TYR A 136 -36.41 -22.55 -1.52
C TYR A 136 -36.86 -22.94 -2.93
N ASP A 137 -37.46 -21.98 -3.63
CA ASP A 137 -38.17 -22.23 -4.89
C ASP A 137 -37.24 -22.67 -6.02
N ASP A 138 -36.01 -22.15 -6.07
CA ASP A 138 -35.03 -22.45 -7.13
C ASP A 138 -34.65 -23.94 -7.18
N GLU A 139 -34.68 -24.63 -6.03
CA GLU A 139 -34.42 -26.08 -5.91
C GLU A 139 -35.70 -26.89 -5.59
N GLY A 140 -36.87 -26.26 -5.63
CA GLY A 140 -38.16 -26.92 -5.37
C GLY A 140 -38.33 -27.45 -3.94
N ILE A 141 -37.60 -26.90 -2.96
CA ILE A 141 -37.61 -27.39 -1.58
C ILE A 141 -38.79 -26.79 -0.82
N ASN A 142 -39.58 -27.64 -0.15
CA ASN A 142 -40.64 -27.22 0.76
C ASN A 142 -40.79 -28.23 1.90
N VAL A 143 -40.22 -27.91 3.06
CA VAL A 143 -40.16 -28.79 4.22
C VAL A 143 -40.93 -28.16 5.37
N LEU A 144 -41.80 -28.92 6.04
CA LEU A 144 -42.59 -28.46 7.19
C LEU A 144 -42.27 -29.30 8.42
N LEU A 145 -41.81 -28.65 9.48
CA LEU A 145 -41.54 -29.25 10.79
C LEU A 145 -42.66 -28.89 11.77
N ILE A 146 -43.28 -29.88 12.41
CA ILE A 146 -44.38 -29.68 13.36
C ILE A 146 -44.04 -30.40 14.68
N PRO A 147 -43.89 -29.69 15.81
CA PRO A 147 -43.66 -30.36 17.10
C PRO A 147 -44.92 -31.07 17.59
N GLN A 148 -44.73 -32.25 18.16
CA GLN A 148 -45.80 -32.99 18.84
C GLN A 148 -46.04 -32.39 20.22
N VAL A 149 -47.14 -31.65 20.36
CA VAL A 149 -47.55 -31.04 21.64
C VAL A 149 -48.53 -31.94 22.40
N ASN A 150 -48.35 -32.04 23.72
CA ASN A 150 -49.31 -32.77 24.56
C ASN A 150 -50.67 -32.05 24.55
N SER A 151 -51.73 -32.81 24.25
CA SER A 151 -53.12 -32.35 24.04
C SER A 151 -53.77 -31.56 25.18
N SER A 152 -53.12 -31.47 26.35
CA SER A 152 -53.57 -30.71 27.52
C SER A 152 -53.08 -29.26 27.57
N LEU A 153 -52.17 -28.85 26.68
CA LEU A 153 -51.61 -27.50 26.60
C LEU A 153 -52.13 -26.78 25.35
N LYS A 154 -52.66 -25.57 25.52
CA LYS A 154 -53.00 -24.72 24.38
C LYS A 154 -51.69 -24.24 23.75
N ALA A 155 -51.49 -24.53 22.47
CA ALA A 155 -50.40 -23.97 21.67
C ALA A 155 -50.33 -22.45 21.89
N SER A 156 -49.15 -21.96 22.27
CA SER A 156 -48.93 -20.52 22.40
C SER A 156 -48.76 -19.89 21.03
N GLU A 157 -49.22 -18.65 20.89
CA GLU A 157 -48.80 -17.80 19.78
C GLU A 157 -47.31 -17.47 19.94
N GLY A 158 -46.61 -17.36 18.82
CA GLY A 158 -45.20 -16.98 18.79
C GLY A 158 -44.98 -15.59 19.38
N ILE A 159 -43.91 -15.43 20.16
CA ILE A 159 -43.49 -14.16 20.76
C ILE A 159 -42.24 -13.69 20.04
N LEU A 160 -42.40 -12.68 19.17
CA LEU A 160 -41.30 -12.08 18.43
C LEU A 160 -40.46 -11.19 19.35
N SER A 161 -39.13 -11.29 19.26
CA SER A 161 -38.21 -10.43 20.02
C SER A 161 -38.25 -8.98 19.55
N ASP A 162 -37.88 -8.04 20.44
CA ASP A 162 -37.83 -6.60 20.14
C ASP A 162 -36.91 -6.24 18.96
N ASP A 163 -35.82 -7.01 18.78
CA ASP A 163 -34.87 -6.84 17.68
C ASP A 163 -35.27 -7.60 16.40
N GLN A 164 -36.39 -8.33 16.45
CA GLN A 164 -36.95 -9.15 15.38
C GLN A 164 -36.03 -10.29 14.91
N LYS A 165 -35.06 -10.73 15.72
CA LYS A 165 -34.10 -11.79 15.34
C LYS A 165 -34.45 -13.18 15.88
N SER A 166 -35.39 -13.27 16.81
CA SER A 166 -35.81 -14.55 17.40
C SER A 166 -37.30 -14.61 17.69
N LEU A 167 -37.86 -15.81 17.66
CA LEU A 167 -39.27 -16.09 17.90
C LEU A 167 -39.42 -17.23 18.91
N THR A 168 -40.10 -16.99 20.03
CA THR A 168 -40.27 -18.00 21.08
C THR A 168 -41.69 -18.55 21.12
N TYR A 169 -41.83 -19.87 21.21
CA TYR A 169 -43.07 -20.57 21.53
C TYR A 169 -42.96 -21.25 22.89
N LEU A 170 -43.94 -21.01 23.76
CA LEU A 170 -44.07 -21.70 25.04
C LEU A 170 -44.86 -23.00 24.84
N LEU A 171 -44.20 -24.16 24.98
CA LEU A 171 -44.87 -25.45 24.96
C LEU A 171 -45.53 -25.73 26.31
N ASP A 172 -44.78 -25.51 27.39
CA ASP A 172 -45.29 -25.55 28.76
C ASP A 172 -44.48 -24.63 29.70
N LYS A 173 -44.63 -24.78 31.02
CA LYS A 173 -43.96 -23.95 32.02
C LYS A 173 -42.45 -24.20 32.15
N ASN A 174 -41.94 -25.30 31.62
CA ASN A 174 -40.53 -25.70 31.68
C ASN A 174 -39.90 -25.93 30.29
N VAL A 175 -40.68 -25.92 29.21
CA VAL A 175 -40.19 -26.14 27.84
C VAL A 175 -40.65 -25.00 26.94
N SER A 176 -39.70 -24.35 26.27
CA SER A 176 -39.95 -23.44 25.15
C SER A 176 -39.13 -23.82 23.92
N LEU A 177 -39.60 -23.41 22.75
CA LEU A 177 -38.88 -23.49 21.49
C LEU A 177 -38.50 -22.06 21.07
N ASP A 178 -37.21 -21.75 21.09
CA ASP A 178 -36.70 -20.48 20.60
C ASP A 178 -36.17 -20.67 19.18
N TYR A 179 -36.74 -19.97 18.21
CA TYR A 179 -36.28 -20.01 16.83
C TYR A 179 -35.48 -18.76 16.49
N SER A 180 -34.45 -18.93 15.66
CA SER A 180 -33.72 -17.84 15.02
C SER A 180 -33.43 -18.19 13.58
N LEU A 181 -33.35 -17.18 12.71
CA LEU A 181 -32.97 -17.39 11.32
C LEU A 181 -31.47 -17.64 11.21
N THR A 182 -31.11 -18.47 10.25
CA THR A 182 -29.76 -18.51 9.69
C THR A 182 -29.81 -18.01 8.25
N PHE A 183 -28.65 -17.84 7.61
CA PHE A 183 -28.63 -17.40 6.21
C PHE A 183 -29.18 -18.45 5.23
N ASN A 184 -29.27 -19.70 5.66
CA ASN A 184 -29.69 -20.83 4.85
C ASN A 184 -30.92 -21.57 5.41
N GLY A 185 -31.58 -21.05 6.45
CA GLY A 185 -32.71 -21.71 7.06
C GLY A 185 -32.99 -21.19 8.46
N PHE A 186 -33.20 -22.10 9.40
CA PHE A 186 -33.53 -21.74 10.78
C PHE A 186 -32.88 -22.68 11.79
N LYS A 187 -32.55 -22.09 12.94
CA LYS A 187 -32.09 -22.76 14.15
C LYS A 187 -33.23 -22.79 15.15
N GLU A 188 -33.38 -23.92 15.82
CA GLU A 188 -34.28 -24.10 16.95
C GLU A 188 -33.43 -24.37 18.19
N ASP A 189 -33.73 -23.71 19.30
CA ASP A 189 -33.28 -24.12 20.62
C ASP A 189 -34.49 -24.64 21.41
N ILE A 190 -34.52 -25.94 21.70
CA ILE A 190 -35.44 -26.51 22.70
C ILE A 190 -34.87 -26.15 24.07
N VAL A 191 -35.49 -25.19 24.74
CA VAL A 191 -35.04 -24.69 26.03
C VAL A 191 -35.76 -25.43 27.14
N LEU A 192 -35.03 -26.29 27.84
CA LEU A 192 -35.53 -27.02 29.01
C LEU A 192 -35.10 -26.28 30.28
N GLN A 193 -36.05 -25.73 31.03
CA GLN A 193 -35.82 -24.96 32.26
C GLN A 193 -35.38 -25.81 33.45
N LYS A 194 -35.77 -27.10 33.45
CA LYS A 194 -35.33 -28.12 34.40
C LYS A 194 -35.79 -29.50 33.93
N TYR A 195 -35.09 -30.54 34.34
CA TYR A 195 -35.58 -31.91 34.11
C TYR A 195 -36.86 -32.18 34.91
N THR A 196 -37.88 -32.68 34.23
CA THR A 196 -39.17 -33.05 34.82
C THR A 196 -39.59 -34.49 34.52
N GLY A 197 -38.66 -35.31 34.03
CA GLY A 197 -38.92 -36.67 33.56
C GLY A 197 -39.17 -36.78 32.05
N THR A 198 -39.01 -35.70 31.30
CA THR A 198 -39.04 -35.68 29.83
C THR A 198 -37.63 -35.47 29.31
N ASN A 199 -37.16 -36.42 28.50
CA ASN A 199 -35.85 -36.40 27.85
C ASN A 199 -35.93 -36.59 26.33
N GLN A 200 -37.14 -36.72 25.77
CA GLN A 200 -37.37 -36.89 24.34
C GLN A 200 -38.40 -35.88 23.83
N PHE A 201 -38.11 -35.31 22.67
CA PHE A 201 -38.94 -34.36 21.95
C PHE A 201 -39.20 -34.89 20.54
N VAL A 202 -40.45 -34.84 20.08
CA VAL A 202 -40.88 -35.50 18.84
C VAL A 202 -41.44 -34.46 17.87
N PHE A 203 -41.07 -34.58 16.60
CA PHE A 203 -41.50 -33.69 15.53
C PHE A 203 -41.96 -34.49 14.31
N THR A 204 -43.03 -34.04 13.67
CA THR A 204 -43.41 -34.51 12.33
C THR A 204 -42.66 -33.66 11.30
N LEU A 205 -41.97 -34.30 10.36
CA LEU A 205 -41.29 -33.67 9.24
C LEU A 205 -42.02 -34.06 7.96
N LEU A 206 -42.63 -33.08 7.29
CA LEU A 206 -43.17 -33.25 5.94
C LEU A 206 -42.15 -32.74 4.92
N THR A 207 -41.81 -33.56 3.94
CA THR A 207 -40.67 -33.31 3.05
C THR A 207 -41.05 -33.02 1.60
N ASN A 208 -42.32 -33.20 1.23
CA ASN A 208 -42.88 -32.89 -0.09
C ASN A 208 -42.05 -33.52 -1.23
N GLY A 209 -41.79 -34.82 -1.13
CA GLY A 209 -41.08 -35.61 -2.13
C GLY A 209 -39.59 -35.85 -1.85
N LEU A 210 -38.99 -35.23 -0.82
CA LEU A 210 -37.58 -35.46 -0.49
C LEU A 210 -37.40 -36.68 0.45
N ALA A 211 -36.37 -37.47 0.18
CA ALA A 211 -36.01 -38.64 0.99
C ALA A 211 -35.13 -38.24 2.19
N LEU A 212 -35.53 -38.60 3.41
CA LEU A 212 -34.69 -38.47 4.61
C LEU A 212 -33.76 -39.67 4.79
N LYS A 213 -32.46 -39.42 4.94
CA LYS A 213 -31.45 -40.46 5.18
C LYS A 213 -30.28 -39.94 6.02
N GLU A 214 -29.51 -40.85 6.60
CA GLU A 214 -28.20 -40.55 7.18
C GLU A 214 -27.13 -40.52 6.07
N ASN A 215 -26.23 -39.55 6.11
CA ASN A 215 -25.04 -39.51 5.25
C ASN A 215 -23.91 -40.41 5.82
N GLU A 216 -22.74 -40.41 5.18
CA GLU A 216 -21.58 -41.18 5.65
C GLU A 216 -21.07 -40.74 7.04
N SER A 217 -21.38 -39.49 7.46
CA SER A 217 -21.05 -38.92 8.76
C SER A 217 -22.02 -39.26 9.87
N GLY A 218 -23.17 -39.87 9.53
CA GLY A 218 -24.29 -40.09 10.45
C GLY A 218 -25.16 -38.85 10.69
N SER A 219 -24.97 -37.78 9.92
CA SER A 219 -25.83 -36.60 9.96
C SER A 219 -27.04 -36.81 9.04
N LEU A 220 -28.19 -36.25 9.43
CA LEU A 220 -29.44 -36.41 8.68
C LEU A 220 -29.52 -35.40 7.53
N ILE A 221 -29.88 -35.89 6.34
CA ILE A 221 -30.01 -35.09 5.11
C ILE A 221 -31.30 -35.42 4.37
N LEU A 222 -31.86 -34.43 3.67
CA LEU A 222 -32.93 -34.64 2.69
C LEU A 222 -32.35 -34.62 1.29
N THR A 223 -32.69 -35.61 0.47
CA THR A 223 -32.20 -35.73 -0.90
C THR A 223 -33.29 -35.81 -1.95
N ASN A 224 -33.00 -35.28 -3.13
CA ASN A 224 -33.84 -35.47 -4.32
C ASN A 224 -33.72 -36.89 -4.90
N GLU A 225 -34.44 -37.16 -5.98
CA GLU A 225 -34.41 -38.45 -6.70
C GLU A 225 -33.03 -38.78 -7.31
N ASP A 226 -32.24 -37.75 -7.66
CA ASP A 226 -30.88 -37.89 -8.19
C ASP A 226 -29.85 -38.21 -7.09
N GLY A 227 -30.25 -38.11 -5.82
CA GLY A 227 -29.43 -38.39 -4.65
C GLY A 227 -28.66 -37.20 -4.10
N ASP A 228 -28.85 -36.00 -4.67
CA ASP A 228 -28.21 -34.76 -4.21
C ASP A 228 -28.74 -34.35 -2.85
N SER A 229 -27.84 -33.88 -1.98
CA SER A 229 -28.17 -33.43 -0.62
C SER A 229 -28.65 -31.99 -0.63
N LEU A 230 -29.95 -31.77 -0.43
CA LEU A 230 -30.61 -30.47 -0.55
C LEU A 230 -30.83 -29.76 0.80
N VAL A 231 -31.06 -30.51 1.88
CA VAL A 231 -31.28 -29.94 3.22
C VAL A 231 -30.47 -30.75 4.23
N ASN A 232 -29.79 -30.05 5.13
CA ASN A 232 -29.08 -30.64 6.26
C ASN A 232 -29.90 -30.43 7.55
N ILE A 233 -30.04 -31.49 8.33
CA ILE A 233 -30.57 -31.44 9.70
C ILE A 233 -29.38 -31.63 10.64
N GLY A 234 -29.03 -30.54 11.31
CA GLY A 234 -27.81 -30.44 12.10
C GLY A 234 -27.77 -31.38 13.31
N ASP A 235 -26.55 -31.78 13.67
CA ASP A 235 -26.29 -32.62 14.85
C ASP A 235 -26.83 -31.96 16.13
N ILE A 236 -27.41 -32.77 17.01
CA ILE A 236 -27.98 -32.29 18.28
C ILE A 236 -26.86 -31.97 19.26
N ILE A 237 -26.59 -30.68 19.46
CA ILE A 237 -25.71 -30.20 20.54
C ILE A 237 -26.55 -29.66 21.68
N ILE A 238 -26.12 -29.95 22.91
CA ILE A 238 -26.79 -29.53 24.12
C ILE A 238 -25.83 -28.63 24.88
N PHE A 239 -26.26 -27.39 25.11
CA PHE A 239 -25.52 -26.40 25.87
C PHE A 239 -26.10 -26.29 27.28
N SER A 240 -25.25 -26.46 28.30
CA SER A 240 -25.63 -26.08 29.67
C SER A 240 -25.71 -24.55 29.80
N ALA A 241 -26.45 -24.04 30.77
CA ALA A 241 -26.63 -22.59 30.95
C ALA A 241 -25.31 -21.83 31.18
N ASP A 242 -24.30 -22.50 31.72
CA ASP A 242 -22.95 -21.97 31.92
C ASP A 242 -21.96 -22.41 30.84
N GLU A 243 -22.44 -23.16 29.85
CA GLU A 243 -21.69 -23.79 28.75
C GLU A 243 -20.50 -24.67 29.19
N LYS A 244 -20.47 -25.14 30.45
CA LYS A 244 -19.36 -25.97 31.00
C LYS A 244 -19.57 -27.46 30.89
N ASN A 245 -20.80 -27.89 30.64
CA ASN A 245 -21.18 -29.29 30.51
C ASN A 245 -21.93 -29.46 29.19
N ASN A 246 -21.32 -29.05 28.08
CA ASN A 246 -21.91 -29.25 26.75
C ASN A 246 -21.75 -30.71 26.34
N THR A 247 -22.75 -31.26 25.66
CA THR A 247 -22.72 -32.66 25.20
C THR A 247 -23.49 -32.80 23.89
N TYR A 248 -23.41 -33.98 23.28
CA TYR A 248 -24.28 -34.35 22.16
C TYR A 248 -25.57 -34.98 22.69
N GLY A 249 -26.68 -34.65 22.05
CA GLY A 249 -27.90 -35.47 22.07
C GLY A 249 -27.89 -36.46 20.92
N SER A 250 -29.01 -37.13 20.71
CA SER A 250 -29.23 -37.96 19.52
C SER A 250 -30.49 -37.53 18.79
N ILE A 251 -30.48 -37.73 17.47
CA ILE A 251 -31.66 -37.64 16.62
C ILE A 251 -31.82 -38.98 15.89
N SER A 252 -33.05 -39.49 15.84
CA SER A 252 -33.43 -40.65 15.04
C SER A 252 -34.76 -40.38 14.36
N PHE A 253 -35.16 -41.21 13.39
CA PHE A 253 -36.43 -41.04 12.70
C PHE A 253 -37.15 -42.34 12.39
N ASP A 254 -38.48 -42.27 12.33
CA ASP A 254 -39.35 -43.29 11.75
C ASP A 254 -39.94 -42.78 10.44
N VAL A 255 -40.12 -43.68 9.48
CA VAL A 255 -40.84 -43.39 8.22
C VAL A 255 -42.33 -43.61 8.43
N VAL A 256 -43.13 -42.57 8.24
CA VAL A 256 -44.61 -42.67 8.22
C VAL A 256 -45.08 -42.91 6.79
N GLU A 257 -44.59 -42.10 5.85
CA GLU A 257 -44.79 -42.24 4.41
C GLU A 257 -43.47 -41.91 3.70
N GLU A 258 -42.96 -42.85 2.88
CA GLU A 258 -41.68 -42.66 2.20
C GLU A 258 -41.68 -41.38 1.36
N ASN A 259 -40.62 -40.58 1.53
CA ASN A 259 -40.38 -39.31 0.84
C ASN A 259 -41.43 -38.22 1.10
N GLU A 260 -42.34 -38.41 2.05
CA GLU A 260 -43.41 -37.45 2.34
C GLU A 260 -43.49 -37.10 3.82
N GLU A 261 -43.50 -38.08 4.73
CA GLU A 261 -43.73 -37.86 6.16
C GLU A 261 -42.84 -38.74 7.04
N TYR A 262 -42.16 -38.10 8.00
CA TYR A 262 -41.27 -38.72 8.97
C TYR A 262 -41.57 -38.24 10.39
N LEU A 263 -41.28 -39.08 11.39
CA LEU A 263 -41.24 -38.67 12.80
C LEU A 263 -39.78 -38.57 13.24
N LEU A 264 -39.36 -37.39 13.67
CA LEU A 264 -38.04 -37.13 14.26
C LEU A 264 -38.11 -37.23 15.78
N TYR A 265 -37.15 -37.93 16.37
CA TYR A 265 -37.01 -38.10 17.82
C TYR A 265 -35.69 -37.49 18.27
N ILE A 266 -35.75 -36.36 18.97
CA ILE A 266 -34.59 -35.74 19.61
C ILE A 266 -34.53 -36.23 21.05
N THR A 267 -33.44 -36.92 21.40
CA THR A 267 -33.28 -37.55 22.72
C THR A 267 -32.06 -37.00 23.44
N VAL A 268 -32.24 -36.70 24.72
CA VAL A 268 -31.19 -36.30 25.65
C VAL A 268 -30.96 -37.42 26.66
N ASP A 269 -29.69 -37.66 27.01
CA ASP A 269 -29.34 -38.65 28.04
C ASP A 269 -29.89 -38.23 29.42
N GLU A 270 -30.62 -39.14 30.07
CA GLU A 270 -31.13 -38.90 31.42
C GLU A 270 -30.01 -38.75 32.46
N GLU A 271 -28.87 -39.43 32.26
CA GLU A 271 -27.71 -39.30 33.16
C GLU A 271 -27.15 -37.88 33.07
N TYR A 272 -27.11 -37.29 31.87
CA TYR A 272 -26.76 -35.89 31.69
C TYR A 272 -27.76 -34.95 32.37
N LEU A 273 -29.07 -35.18 32.17
CA LEU A 273 -30.13 -34.32 32.73
C LEU A 273 -30.17 -34.33 34.26
N THR A 274 -29.73 -35.42 34.88
CA THR A 274 -29.69 -35.58 36.35
C THR A 274 -28.32 -35.28 36.96
N ASN A 275 -27.30 -35.00 36.14
CA ASN A 275 -25.96 -34.69 36.59
C ASN A 275 -25.90 -33.34 37.35
N GLU A 276 -25.19 -33.30 38.48
CA GLU A 276 -25.03 -32.08 39.27
C GLU A 276 -24.25 -30.96 38.56
N ASN A 277 -23.46 -31.30 37.53
CA ASN A 277 -22.74 -30.35 36.70
C ASN A 277 -23.61 -29.75 35.59
N THR A 278 -24.83 -30.25 35.37
CA THR A 278 -25.75 -29.72 34.33
C THR A 278 -26.47 -28.49 34.85
N ALA A 279 -25.97 -27.31 34.45
CA ALA A 279 -26.62 -26.04 34.74
C ALA A 279 -27.82 -25.82 33.81
N TYR A 280 -28.99 -25.55 34.39
CA TYR A 280 -30.22 -25.21 33.67
C TYR A 280 -30.46 -23.69 33.58
N PRO A 281 -31.20 -23.18 32.57
CA PRO A 281 -31.82 -23.93 31.47
C PRO A 281 -30.79 -24.50 30.50
N ILE A 282 -31.02 -25.73 30.02
CA ILE A 282 -30.22 -26.26 28.91
C ILE A 282 -30.87 -25.87 27.58
N ARG A 283 -30.06 -25.71 26.55
CA ARG A 283 -30.51 -25.48 25.16
C ARG A 283 -30.12 -26.67 24.31
N ILE A 284 -31.10 -27.34 23.73
CA ILE A 284 -30.90 -28.42 22.76
C ILE A 284 -31.04 -27.80 21.37
N ASP A 285 -30.02 -27.95 20.53
CA ASP A 285 -29.82 -27.16 19.30
C ASP A 285 -30.03 -28.00 18.02
N PRO A 286 -31.28 -28.34 17.63
CA PRO A 286 -31.54 -28.77 16.26
C PRO A 286 -31.50 -27.56 15.30
N THR A 287 -30.97 -27.77 14.10
CA THR A 287 -30.98 -26.74 13.05
C THR A 287 -31.34 -27.38 11.71
N ILE A 288 -32.11 -26.69 10.88
CA ILE A 288 -32.47 -27.13 9.54
C ILE A 288 -32.08 -26.04 8.54
N GLU A 289 -31.21 -26.40 7.60
CA GLU A 289 -30.70 -25.47 6.58
C GLU A 289 -30.66 -26.11 5.20
N ILE A 290 -30.91 -25.29 4.18
CA ILE A 290 -30.61 -25.62 2.78
C ILE A 290 -29.11 -25.82 2.63
N ASN A 291 -28.76 -26.90 1.93
CA ASN A 291 -27.42 -27.15 1.46
C ASN A 291 -27.22 -26.48 0.10
N TYR A 292 -26.36 -25.46 0.03
CA TYR A 292 -26.14 -24.70 -1.21
C TYR A 292 -25.23 -25.39 -2.24
N ASP A 293 -24.64 -26.54 -1.91
CA ASP A 293 -23.51 -27.11 -2.66
C ASP A 293 -23.86 -27.96 -3.89
N ASN A 294 -25.08 -27.88 -4.44
CA ASN A 294 -25.43 -28.65 -5.63
C ASN A 294 -24.86 -28.10 -6.96
N ASN A 295 -24.33 -26.86 -6.98
CA ASN A 295 -23.90 -26.20 -8.23
C ASN A 295 -22.50 -25.53 -8.23
N GLY A 296 -21.64 -25.80 -7.25
CA GLY A 296 -20.20 -25.50 -7.36
C GLY A 296 -19.53 -25.02 -6.07
N SER A 297 -18.52 -25.76 -5.63
CA SER A 297 -17.46 -25.43 -4.64
C SER A 297 -17.82 -24.29 -3.67
N GLY A 298 -18.39 -24.66 -2.53
CA GLY A 298 -18.68 -23.76 -1.40
C GLY A 298 -17.48 -22.86 -1.06
N ALA A 299 -17.75 -21.67 -0.53
CA ALA A 299 -16.73 -20.63 -0.37
C ALA A 299 -15.56 -21.01 0.56
N ILE A 300 -15.78 -21.98 1.45
CA ILE A 300 -14.78 -22.61 2.32
C ILE A 300 -15.07 -24.12 2.32
N GLU A 301 -14.04 -24.94 2.12
CA GLU A 301 -14.11 -26.40 2.28
C GLU A 301 -13.24 -26.81 3.47
N ASP A 302 -13.68 -27.77 4.29
CA ASP A 302 -12.91 -28.34 5.40
C ASP A 302 -13.17 -29.83 5.68
N VAL A 303 -12.17 -30.50 6.27
CA VAL A 303 -12.26 -31.93 6.56
C VAL A 303 -11.38 -32.31 7.74
N THR A 304 -11.88 -33.22 8.59
CA THR A 304 -11.06 -33.89 9.60
C THR A 304 -10.35 -35.10 8.98
N LEU A 305 -9.02 -35.07 9.00
CA LEU A 305 -8.16 -36.21 8.67
C LEU A 305 -7.91 -37.06 9.91
N ASN A 306 -8.27 -38.34 9.86
CA ASN A 306 -8.09 -39.29 10.96
C ASN A 306 -7.09 -40.39 10.62
N SER A 307 -6.13 -40.68 11.51
CA SER A 307 -5.06 -41.63 11.22
C SER A 307 -5.46 -43.11 11.36
N LEU A 308 -6.55 -43.43 12.06
CA LEU A 308 -7.01 -44.81 12.31
C LEU A 308 -8.42 -45.10 11.75
N ALA A 309 -9.08 -44.12 11.15
CA ALA A 309 -10.45 -44.22 10.67
C ALA A 309 -10.65 -43.42 9.37
N GLY A 310 -11.86 -43.49 8.81
CA GLY A 310 -12.29 -42.63 7.71
C GLY A 310 -12.16 -41.14 8.06
N SER A 311 -12.00 -40.34 7.02
CA SER A 311 -12.03 -38.88 7.09
C SER A 311 -13.31 -38.43 6.41
N ASP A 312 -13.94 -37.40 6.95
CA ASP A 312 -15.29 -37.05 6.59
C ASP A 312 -15.39 -35.53 6.42
N GLY A 313 -15.55 -35.12 5.17
CA GLY A 313 -15.74 -33.72 4.81
C GLY A 313 -17.19 -33.28 4.79
N SER A 314 -18.14 -34.10 5.26
CA SER A 314 -19.57 -33.79 5.38
C SER A 314 -20.04 -33.57 6.82
N SER A 315 -19.19 -33.90 7.80
CA SER A 315 -19.47 -33.74 9.23
C SER A 315 -19.76 -32.28 9.63
N GLY A 316 -20.75 -32.06 10.50
CA GLY A 316 -21.06 -30.77 11.14
C GLY A 316 -20.06 -30.32 12.22
N SER A 317 -19.04 -31.14 12.47
CA SER A 317 -17.94 -30.85 13.40
C SER A 317 -16.60 -31.35 12.86
N ILE A 318 -15.52 -30.64 13.20
CA ILE A 318 -14.15 -31.00 12.82
C ILE A 318 -13.24 -31.04 14.04
N SER A 319 -12.31 -31.99 14.09
CA SER A 319 -11.52 -32.25 15.30
C SER A 319 -10.01 -32.15 15.09
N ILE A 320 -9.30 -31.69 16.11
CA ILE A 320 -7.83 -31.63 16.18
C ILE A 320 -7.36 -32.37 17.42
N GLY A 321 -6.33 -33.20 17.33
CA GLY A 321 -5.66 -33.78 18.51
C GLY A 321 -5.52 -35.29 18.43
N LYS A 322 -5.58 -35.95 19.59
CA LYS A 322 -5.54 -37.41 19.73
C LYS A 322 -6.88 -37.91 20.25
N ARG A 323 -7.54 -38.78 19.49
CA ARG A 323 -8.82 -39.43 19.83
C ARG A 323 -8.62 -40.94 19.88
N ASN A 324 -9.19 -41.62 20.87
CA ASN A 324 -8.99 -43.06 21.07
C ASN A 324 -9.45 -43.88 19.86
N THR A 325 -10.62 -43.57 19.30
CA THR A 325 -11.20 -44.29 18.14
C THR A 325 -10.57 -43.89 16.81
N TYR A 326 -10.25 -42.61 16.62
CA TYR A 326 -9.89 -42.04 15.32
C TYR A 326 -8.37 -41.86 15.13
N GLY A 327 -7.58 -42.01 16.20
CA GLY A 327 -6.15 -41.79 16.18
C GLY A 327 -5.79 -40.31 16.23
N VAL A 328 -4.79 -39.90 15.43
CA VAL A 328 -4.44 -38.49 15.27
C VAL A 328 -5.45 -37.84 14.34
N SER A 329 -6.02 -36.71 14.78
CA SER A 329 -6.94 -35.88 14.00
C SER A 329 -6.30 -34.53 13.67
N ARG A 330 -6.37 -34.15 12.39
CA ARG A 330 -5.93 -32.85 11.85
C ARG A 330 -7.02 -32.27 10.96
N ILE A 331 -7.05 -30.96 10.76
CA ILE A 331 -8.02 -30.31 9.88
C ILE A 331 -7.31 -29.80 8.63
N LEU A 332 -7.85 -30.08 7.45
CA LEU A 332 -7.55 -29.32 6.24
C LEU A 332 -8.67 -28.32 5.99
N MET A 333 -8.31 -27.13 5.53
CA MET A 333 -9.28 -26.09 5.16
C MET A 333 -8.77 -25.29 3.96
N LYS A 334 -9.61 -25.01 2.96
CA LYS A 334 -9.25 -24.18 1.79
C LYS A 334 -10.37 -23.20 1.44
N PHE A 335 -10.01 -22.17 0.66
CA PHE A 335 -10.86 -21.00 0.39
C PHE A 335 -11.00 -20.82 -1.13
N PRO A 336 -11.81 -21.63 -1.82
CA PRO A 336 -11.93 -21.59 -3.27
C PRO A 336 -12.52 -20.27 -3.78
N ALA A 337 -13.43 -19.63 -3.04
CA ALA A 337 -14.02 -18.33 -3.41
C ALA A 337 -13.09 -17.12 -3.15
N LEU A 338 -11.96 -17.30 -2.42
CA LEU A 338 -11.05 -16.19 -2.16
C LEU A 338 -10.38 -15.69 -3.45
N ASN A 339 -10.79 -14.53 -3.95
CA ASN A 339 -10.21 -13.94 -5.15
C ASN A 339 -9.08 -12.95 -4.83
N LEU A 340 -7.82 -13.38 -4.98
CA LEU A 340 -6.64 -12.53 -4.80
C LEU A 340 -6.25 -11.73 -6.06
N SER A 341 -6.98 -11.87 -7.17
CA SER A 341 -6.66 -11.18 -8.43
C SER A 341 -6.89 -9.67 -8.34
N VAL A 342 -7.83 -9.25 -7.48
CA VAL A 342 -8.13 -7.83 -7.22
C VAL A 342 -7.02 -7.11 -6.44
N ILE A 343 -6.10 -7.86 -5.82
CA ILE A 343 -4.96 -7.34 -5.06
C ILE A 343 -3.69 -7.52 -5.91
N PRO A 344 -3.06 -6.48 -6.46
CA PRO A 344 -1.97 -6.64 -7.45
C PRO A 344 -0.74 -7.38 -6.94
N VAL A 345 -0.23 -7.01 -5.77
CA VAL A 345 0.98 -7.62 -5.19
C VAL A 345 0.74 -8.14 -3.78
N ALA A 346 1.49 -9.18 -3.40
CA ALA A 346 1.34 -9.82 -2.09
C ALA A 346 1.59 -8.87 -0.91
N SER A 347 2.48 -7.88 -1.06
CA SER A 347 2.76 -6.89 -0.02
C SER A 347 1.55 -5.99 0.30
N ASP A 348 0.57 -5.92 -0.60
CA ASP A 348 -0.68 -5.18 -0.37
C ASP A 348 -1.65 -5.90 0.53
N ILE A 349 -1.48 -7.21 0.73
CA ILE A 349 -2.23 -7.94 1.74
C ILE A 349 -1.61 -7.56 3.08
N LEU A 350 -2.33 -6.79 3.90
CA LEU A 350 -1.83 -6.22 5.16
C LEU A 350 -2.13 -7.13 6.36
N SER A 351 -3.27 -7.82 6.35
CA SER A 351 -3.61 -8.85 7.32
C SER A 351 -4.50 -9.92 6.71
N ALA A 352 -4.38 -11.16 7.17
CA ALA A 352 -5.34 -12.21 6.87
C ALA A 352 -5.55 -13.09 8.10
N THR A 353 -6.79 -13.32 8.51
CA THR A 353 -7.13 -14.11 9.71
C THR A 353 -8.30 -15.02 9.42
N VAL A 354 -8.11 -16.32 9.66
CA VAL A 354 -9.19 -17.31 9.65
C VAL A 354 -9.71 -17.50 11.07
N TYR A 355 -11.02 -17.58 11.24
CA TYR A 355 -11.68 -17.77 12.52
C TYR A 355 -12.41 -19.10 12.55
N ILE A 356 -12.23 -19.87 13.62
CA ILE A 356 -12.95 -21.12 13.92
C ILE A 356 -13.49 -21.09 15.35
N ARG A 357 -14.64 -21.72 15.61
CA ARG A 357 -15.30 -21.76 16.93
C ARG A 357 -15.14 -23.16 17.54
N ASP A 358 -14.59 -23.24 18.75
CA ASP A 358 -14.64 -24.45 19.60
C ASP A 358 -16.11 -24.78 19.89
N LEU A 359 -16.55 -26.03 20.01
CA LEU A 359 -17.96 -26.38 20.27
C LEU A 359 -18.19 -27.00 21.65
N MET A 360 -17.27 -27.83 22.13
CA MET A 360 -17.60 -28.88 23.11
C MET A 360 -17.11 -28.64 24.53
N CYS A 361 -16.45 -27.50 24.81
CA CYS A 361 -15.91 -27.20 26.14
C CYS A 361 -15.03 -28.35 26.71
N GLU A 362 -14.23 -29.02 25.87
CA GLU A 362 -13.41 -30.14 26.36
C GLU A 362 -12.44 -29.63 27.45
N GLY A 363 -12.30 -30.38 28.55
CA GLY A 363 -11.82 -29.84 29.84
C GLY A 363 -10.36 -29.35 29.88
N GLU A 364 -9.47 -29.91 29.07
CA GLU A 364 -8.06 -29.51 29.05
C GLU A 364 -7.79 -28.45 27.96
N GLU A 365 -6.91 -27.48 28.26
CA GLU A 365 -6.43 -26.54 27.25
C GLU A 365 -5.49 -27.21 26.25
N MET A 366 -5.57 -26.82 24.98
CA MET A 366 -4.76 -27.41 23.92
C MET A 366 -4.25 -26.35 22.95
N SER A 367 -2.94 -26.34 22.69
CA SER A 367 -2.38 -25.51 21.63
C SER A 367 -2.71 -26.09 20.25
N VAL A 368 -3.35 -25.27 19.42
CA VAL A 368 -3.61 -25.53 18.00
C VAL A 368 -2.66 -24.71 17.15
N TYR A 369 -2.11 -25.31 16.11
CA TYR A 369 -1.12 -24.73 15.21
C TYR A 369 -1.63 -24.74 13.77
N CYS A 370 -1.46 -23.63 13.06
CA CYS A 370 -1.89 -23.43 11.68
C CYS A 370 -0.68 -23.32 10.74
N TYR A 371 -0.71 -24.07 9.65
CA TYR A 371 0.35 -24.16 8.65
C TYR A 371 -0.20 -24.03 7.23
N PRO A 372 0.60 -23.58 6.24
CA PRO A 372 0.28 -23.79 4.83
C PRO A 372 0.39 -25.28 4.52
N PHE A 373 -0.62 -25.85 3.88
CA PHE A 373 -0.60 -27.26 3.51
C PHE A 373 0.15 -27.47 2.19
N THR A 374 1.09 -28.42 2.16
CA THR A 374 1.94 -28.69 0.98
C THR A 374 1.82 -30.12 0.45
N GLY A 375 0.99 -30.96 1.09
CA GLY A 375 0.66 -32.31 0.65
C GLY A 375 -0.13 -32.38 -0.66
N ASN A 376 -0.85 -33.47 -0.90
CA ASN A 376 -1.59 -33.67 -2.14
C ASN A 376 -2.87 -32.80 -2.18
N THR A 377 -3.34 -32.49 -3.38
CA THR A 377 -4.63 -31.81 -3.57
C THR A 377 -5.77 -32.69 -3.07
N TRP A 378 -6.82 -32.06 -2.55
CA TRP A 378 -7.92 -32.75 -1.87
C TRP A 378 -9.27 -32.06 -2.13
N SER A 379 -10.33 -32.82 -1.92
CA SER A 379 -11.72 -32.36 -1.79
C SER A 379 -12.36 -33.10 -0.61
N GLU A 380 -13.45 -32.58 -0.07
CA GLU A 380 -14.16 -33.14 1.08
C GLU A 380 -14.57 -34.61 0.89
N SER A 381 -14.93 -35.01 -0.33
CA SER A 381 -15.33 -36.39 -0.67
C SER A 381 -14.17 -37.37 -0.88
N THR A 382 -12.93 -36.88 -0.96
CA THR A 382 -11.77 -37.72 -1.31
C THR A 382 -10.66 -37.71 -0.26
N ALA A 383 -10.61 -36.69 0.59
CA ALA A 383 -9.53 -36.51 1.54
C ALA A 383 -9.49 -37.66 2.56
N ASN A 384 -8.35 -38.30 2.71
CA ASN A 384 -8.08 -39.23 3.80
C ASN A 384 -6.61 -39.19 4.21
N TRP A 385 -6.30 -39.70 5.41
CA TRP A 385 -4.95 -39.63 5.98
C TRP A 385 -3.85 -40.16 5.03
N SER A 386 -4.11 -41.24 4.30
CA SER A 386 -3.10 -41.87 3.46
C SER A 386 -2.90 -41.18 2.11
N ASN A 387 -3.92 -40.57 1.54
CA ASN A 387 -3.84 -39.97 0.21
C ASN A 387 -3.41 -38.50 0.21
N VAL A 388 -3.65 -37.75 1.29
CA VAL A 388 -3.31 -36.31 1.33
C VAL A 388 -1.87 -36.07 1.76
N ASN A 389 -1.19 -37.04 2.38
CA ASN A 389 0.13 -36.89 2.98
C ASN A 389 0.15 -35.76 4.05
N PRO A 390 -0.49 -35.98 5.21
CA PRO A 390 -0.75 -34.95 6.21
C PRO A 390 0.51 -34.43 6.91
N ASP A 391 1.67 -35.06 6.74
CA ASP A 391 2.94 -34.60 7.29
C ASP A 391 3.66 -33.59 6.38
N SER A 392 3.09 -33.29 5.20
CA SER A 392 3.60 -32.27 4.29
C SER A 392 2.94 -30.91 4.54
N PHE A 393 3.61 -30.07 5.32
CA PHE A 393 3.22 -28.69 5.59
C PHE A 393 4.44 -27.77 5.66
N GLY A 394 4.23 -26.46 5.47
CA GLY A 394 5.31 -25.47 5.49
C GLY A 394 5.64 -24.93 6.88
N SER A 395 6.15 -23.70 6.94
CA SER A 395 6.48 -23.04 8.20
C SER A 395 5.22 -22.66 9.00
N LEU A 396 5.33 -22.69 10.33
CA LEU A 396 4.24 -22.26 11.22
C LEU A 396 3.79 -20.83 10.89
N ALA A 397 2.51 -20.65 10.63
CA ALA A 397 1.93 -19.32 10.39
C ALA A 397 1.42 -18.69 11.68
N SER A 398 0.67 -19.44 12.48
CA SER A 398 0.07 -18.97 13.74
C SER A 398 -0.25 -20.14 14.66
N SER A 399 -0.35 -19.87 15.95
CA SER A 399 -0.90 -20.80 16.94
C SER A 399 -1.81 -20.09 17.94
N ARG A 400 -2.71 -20.84 18.55
CA ARG A 400 -3.60 -20.39 19.63
C ARG A 400 -3.74 -21.49 20.67
N THR A 401 -3.73 -21.11 21.93
CA THR A 401 -4.21 -21.99 23.01
C THR A 401 -5.73 -21.94 22.98
N VAL A 402 -6.33 -23.09 22.69
CA VAL A 402 -7.78 -23.28 22.69
C VAL A 402 -8.15 -23.84 24.06
N SER A 403 -8.98 -23.09 24.77
CA SER A 403 -9.53 -23.50 26.04
C SER A 403 -10.87 -22.81 26.24
N TYR A 404 -11.84 -23.55 26.75
CA TYR A 404 -13.14 -22.98 27.09
C TYR A 404 -13.09 -22.07 28.32
N SER A 405 -11.89 -21.82 28.87
CA SER A 405 -11.65 -20.84 29.93
C SER A 405 -12.56 -21.02 31.15
N ASN A 406 -12.87 -22.27 31.54
CA ASN A 406 -13.80 -22.61 32.63
C ASN A 406 -15.21 -22.01 32.48
N GLY A 407 -15.71 -21.84 31.26
CA GLY A 407 -17.03 -21.25 30.96
C GLY A 407 -17.11 -19.75 31.25
N VAL A 408 -15.98 -19.03 31.17
CA VAL A 408 -16.02 -17.57 31.09
C VAL A 408 -16.49 -17.20 29.69
N THR A 409 -17.62 -16.50 29.59
CA THR A 409 -18.10 -15.91 28.33
C THR A 409 -17.00 -15.02 27.76
N LEU A 410 -16.34 -15.49 26.71
CA LEU A 410 -15.46 -14.67 25.89
C LEU A 410 -16.32 -13.86 24.91
N SER A 411 -15.91 -12.63 24.60
CA SER A 411 -16.53 -11.84 23.53
C SER A 411 -15.49 -11.64 22.43
N PRO A 412 -15.66 -12.24 21.23
CA PRO A 412 -16.74 -13.17 20.84
C PRO A 412 -16.56 -14.58 21.44
N ALA A 413 -17.68 -15.28 21.66
CA ALA A 413 -17.74 -16.57 22.35
C ALA A 413 -16.84 -17.61 21.67
N HIS A 414 -15.77 -18.03 22.37
CA HIS A 414 -14.84 -19.12 22.03
C HIS A 414 -14.45 -19.25 20.54
N ARG A 415 -14.34 -18.10 19.85
CA ARG A 415 -13.95 -18.01 18.44
C ARG A 415 -12.49 -17.59 18.36
N TYR A 416 -11.67 -18.42 17.72
CA TYR A 416 -10.22 -18.26 17.68
C TYR A 416 -9.76 -17.80 16.30
N GLY A 417 -9.14 -16.62 16.24
CA GLY A 417 -8.52 -16.10 15.03
C GLY A 417 -7.06 -16.56 14.88
N PHE A 418 -6.75 -17.22 13.77
CA PHE A 418 -5.39 -17.62 13.38
C PHE A 418 -4.88 -16.71 12.26
N ASN A 419 -3.72 -16.08 12.49
CA ASN A 419 -3.10 -15.21 11.49
C ASN A 419 -2.52 -16.07 10.36
N ILE A 420 -3.03 -15.91 9.14
CA ILE A 420 -2.58 -16.63 7.94
C ILE A 420 -1.97 -15.68 6.90
N LEU A 421 -1.57 -14.46 7.30
CA LEU A 421 -1.01 -13.44 6.40
C LEU A 421 0.13 -13.98 5.53
N SER A 422 1.08 -14.71 6.13
CA SER A 422 2.20 -15.30 5.39
C SER A 422 1.74 -16.32 4.35
N ILE A 423 0.66 -17.06 4.64
CA ILE A 423 0.09 -18.06 3.75
C ILE A 423 -0.64 -17.39 2.58
N VAL A 424 -1.52 -16.42 2.84
CA VAL A 424 -2.27 -15.71 1.78
C VAL A 424 -1.33 -14.93 0.86
N ARG A 425 -0.28 -14.31 1.42
CA ARG A 425 0.81 -13.73 0.62
C ARG A 425 1.51 -14.80 -0.23
N GLY A 426 1.77 -15.97 0.34
CA GLY A 426 2.34 -17.11 -0.39
C GLY A 426 1.44 -17.65 -1.50
N TRP A 427 0.12 -17.62 -1.35
CA TRP A 427 -0.82 -17.90 -2.44
C TRP A 427 -0.71 -16.86 -3.55
N LYS A 428 -0.63 -15.57 -3.20
CA LYS A 428 -0.47 -14.49 -4.18
C LYS A 428 0.86 -14.55 -4.94
N THR A 429 1.95 -14.97 -4.29
CA THR A 429 3.27 -15.13 -4.93
C THR A 429 3.46 -16.47 -5.63
N GLY A 430 2.54 -17.44 -5.46
CA GLY A 430 2.69 -18.81 -5.95
C GLY A 430 3.67 -19.67 -5.14
N THR A 431 4.16 -19.19 -4.00
CA THR A 431 5.00 -19.97 -3.08
C THR A 431 4.21 -21.09 -2.39
N TYR A 432 2.91 -20.87 -2.18
CA TYR A 432 1.96 -21.89 -1.72
C TYR A 432 0.80 -22.00 -2.72
N SER A 433 0.16 -23.16 -2.77
CA SER A 433 -1.01 -23.37 -3.64
C SER A 433 -2.30 -23.08 -2.89
N GLN A 434 -3.09 -22.11 -3.36
CA GLN A 434 -4.39 -21.78 -2.75
C GLN A 434 -5.34 -22.98 -2.74
N SER A 435 -5.32 -23.79 -3.80
CA SER A 435 -6.14 -25.00 -3.93
C SER A 435 -5.83 -26.10 -2.90
N LYS A 436 -4.70 -26.00 -2.18
CA LYS A 436 -4.34 -26.93 -1.09
C LYS A 436 -4.72 -26.38 0.28
N GLY A 437 -4.83 -25.07 0.42
CA GLY A 437 -5.28 -24.40 1.64
C GLY A 437 -4.28 -24.46 2.81
N ILE A 438 -4.83 -24.62 4.00
CA ILE A 438 -4.15 -24.63 5.29
C ILE A 438 -4.40 -25.93 6.04
N MET A 439 -3.56 -26.20 7.04
CA MET A 439 -3.72 -27.31 7.97
C MET A 439 -3.71 -26.80 9.41
N PHE A 440 -4.64 -27.30 10.22
CA PHE A 440 -4.58 -27.19 11.68
C PHE A 440 -4.19 -28.53 12.31
N LYS A 441 -3.29 -28.49 13.29
CA LYS A 441 -2.85 -29.66 14.07
C LYS A 441 -2.54 -29.32 15.52
N ALA A 442 -2.52 -30.34 16.39
CA ALA A 442 -2.05 -30.21 17.77
C ALA A 442 -0.51 -30.29 17.84
N SER A 443 0.09 -30.13 19.02
CA SER A 443 1.54 -30.35 19.18
C SER A 443 1.90 -31.84 19.03
N SER A 444 3.17 -32.15 18.76
CA SER A 444 3.65 -33.54 18.73
C SER A 444 3.46 -34.26 20.07
N THR A 445 3.51 -33.54 21.19
CA THR A 445 3.22 -34.10 22.52
C THR A 445 1.78 -34.60 22.63
N VAL A 446 0.82 -33.86 22.05
CA VAL A 446 -0.59 -34.28 22.02
C VAL A 446 -0.80 -35.43 21.05
N GLU A 447 -0.32 -35.32 19.80
CA GLU A 447 -0.55 -36.34 18.77
C GLU A 447 0.05 -37.72 19.12
N ASN A 448 1.13 -37.74 19.92
CA ASN A 448 1.79 -38.98 20.39
C ASN A 448 1.42 -39.36 21.84
N GLY A 449 0.55 -38.57 22.48
CA GLY A 449 0.18 -38.74 23.89
C GLY A 449 -1.09 -39.57 24.09
N SER A 450 -1.70 -39.38 25.26
CA SER A 450 -3.04 -39.86 25.58
C SER A 450 -4.12 -39.06 24.84
N GLU A 451 -5.37 -39.49 24.94
CA GLU A 451 -6.51 -38.77 24.38
C GLU A 451 -6.58 -37.32 24.90
N LEU A 452 -6.53 -36.39 23.96
CA LEU A 452 -6.72 -34.96 24.16
C LEU A 452 -7.01 -34.35 22.79
N TYR A 453 -8.19 -33.77 22.63
CA TYR A 453 -8.63 -33.20 21.37
C TYR A 453 -9.50 -31.96 21.60
N LYS A 454 -9.67 -31.20 20.51
CA LYS A 454 -10.61 -30.09 20.42
C LYS A 454 -11.55 -30.27 19.24
N THR A 455 -12.81 -29.93 19.45
CA THR A 455 -13.87 -30.02 18.43
C THR A 455 -14.33 -28.62 18.04
N PHE A 456 -14.35 -28.36 16.74
CA PHE A 456 -14.71 -27.07 16.15
C PHE A 456 -15.88 -27.20 15.20
N SER A 457 -16.55 -26.07 14.95
CA SER A 457 -17.54 -25.92 13.89
C SER A 457 -16.90 -26.15 12.51
N SER A 458 -17.48 -27.06 11.73
CA SER A 458 -17.12 -27.26 10.32
C SER A 458 -17.85 -26.29 9.40
N TYR A 459 -17.48 -26.32 8.12
CA TYR A 459 -18.24 -25.67 7.07
C TYR A 459 -19.67 -26.21 6.98
N ASN A 460 -19.84 -27.53 7.03
CA ASN A 460 -21.15 -28.19 6.85
C ASN A 460 -22.12 -27.95 8.01
N ARG A 461 -21.65 -27.37 9.12
CA ARG A 461 -22.49 -27.12 10.29
C ARG A 461 -23.58 -26.12 9.97
N SER A 462 -24.84 -26.48 10.16
CA SER A 462 -25.93 -25.52 10.07
C SER A 462 -25.95 -24.56 11.27
N SER A 463 -25.22 -23.44 11.21
CA SER A 463 -25.20 -22.41 12.27
C SER A 463 -24.41 -21.16 11.86
N ILE A 464 -24.60 -20.07 12.61
CA ILE A 464 -23.75 -18.86 12.53
C ILE A 464 -22.29 -19.08 12.97
N TYR A 465 -21.96 -20.25 13.51
CA TYR A 465 -20.64 -20.54 14.07
C TYR A 465 -19.63 -21.03 13.02
N ARG A 466 -20.03 -21.21 11.76
CA ARG A 466 -19.15 -21.68 10.68
C ARG A 466 -17.86 -20.84 10.54
N PRO A 467 -16.78 -21.43 9.98
CA PRO A 467 -15.55 -20.71 9.73
C PRO A 467 -15.73 -19.46 8.87
N SER A 468 -14.83 -18.48 9.06
CA SER A 468 -14.76 -17.30 8.19
C SER A 468 -13.32 -16.84 7.98
N LEU A 469 -13.08 -16.09 6.91
CA LEU A 469 -11.79 -15.47 6.61
C LEU A 469 -11.95 -13.96 6.47
N THR A 470 -11.07 -13.19 7.10
CA THR A 470 -10.94 -11.75 6.91
C THR A 470 -9.60 -11.42 6.28
N VAL A 471 -9.57 -10.63 5.21
CA VAL A 471 -8.36 -10.14 4.54
C VAL A 471 -8.41 -8.63 4.41
N THR A 472 -7.47 -7.91 5.02
CA THR A 472 -7.30 -6.47 4.83
C THR A 472 -6.18 -6.21 3.83
N TYR A 473 -6.43 -5.35 2.85
CA TYR A 473 -5.47 -5.00 1.80
C TYR A 473 -5.42 -3.50 1.51
N ALA A 474 -4.28 -3.03 1.01
CA ALA A 474 -4.10 -1.66 0.55
C ALA A 474 -5.03 -1.37 -0.64
N SER A 475 -5.75 -0.24 -0.56
CA SER A 475 -6.59 0.21 -1.68
C SER A 475 -5.75 0.79 -2.80
N ILE A 476 -6.22 0.61 -4.03
CA ILE A 476 -5.56 1.07 -5.24
C ILE A 476 -6.53 1.95 -6.00
N ALA A 477 -6.13 3.20 -6.19
CA ALA A 477 -6.90 4.12 -7.00
C ALA A 477 -6.97 3.63 -8.45
N GLY A 478 -8.05 3.99 -9.15
CA GLY A 478 -8.17 3.73 -10.58
C GLY A 478 -6.92 4.20 -11.36
N THR A 479 -6.46 3.38 -12.30
CA THR A 479 -5.24 3.69 -13.06
C THR A 479 -5.44 4.88 -13.97
N VAL A 480 -4.61 5.91 -13.80
CA VAL A 480 -4.64 7.12 -14.62
C VAL A 480 -3.77 6.90 -15.85
N THR A 481 -4.32 7.08 -17.05
CA THR A 481 -3.52 6.99 -18.29
C THR A 481 -2.85 8.33 -18.60
N VAL A 482 -1.53 8.31 -18.71
CA VAL A 482 -0.71 9.43 -19.17
C VAL A 482 -0.63 9.38 -20.70
N SER A 483 -1.21 10.37 -21.36
CA SER A 483 -1.30 10.43 -22.83
C SER A 483 -0.05 11.01 -23.52
N SER A 484 0.70 11.86 -22.83
CA SER A 484 1.92 12.51 -23.35
C SER A 484 2.82 12.97 -22.22
N VAL A 485 4.10 13.21 -22.54
CA VAL A 485 5.08 13.83 -21.63
C VAL A 485 5.59 15.15 -22.23
N PRO A 486 5.96 16.17 -21.41
CA PRO A 486 6.01 16.17 -19.95
C PRO A 486 4.63 16.05 -19.32
N TYR A 487 4.54 15.28 -18.23
CA TYR A 487 3.30 15.09 -17.47
C TYR A 487 3.50 15.57 -16.03
N SER A 488 2.48 16.25 -15.51
CA SER A 488 2.45 16.69 -14.11
C SER A 488 1.04 16.54 -13.55
N SER A 489 0.91 16.02 -12.33
CA SER A 489 -0.37 15.82 -11.66
C SER A 489 -0.26 16.14 -10.17
N TYR A 490 -1.00 17.15 -9.71
CA TYR A 490 -1.18 17.46 -8.28
C TYR A 490 -2.30 16.61 -7.69
N ARG A 491 -2.05 15.87 -6.60
CA ARG A 491 -2.99 14.91 -6.01
C ARG A 491 -2.86 14.83 -4.50
N TYR A 492 -3.96 14.44 -3.85
CA TYR A 492 -3.97 13.99 -2.47
C TYR A 492 -3.69 12.48 -2.42
N LEU A 493 -2.71 12.08 -1.63
CA LEU A 493 -2.44 10.69 -1.28
C LEU A 493 -3.11 10.39 0.06
N SER A 494 -4.03 9.43 0.08
CA SER A 494 -4.56 8.88 1.34
C SER A 494 -3.57 7.88 1.93
N ALA A 495 -3.63 7.67 3.25
CA ALA A 495 -2.86 6.64 3.93
C ALA A 495 -3.10 5.27 3.27
N SER A 496 -2.07 4.42 3.22
CA SER A 496 -2.07 3.09 2.59
C SER A 496 -2.50 3.00 1.11
N TYR A 497 -2.90 4.09 0.45
CA TYR A 497 -3.33 4.08 -0.95
C TYR A 497 -2.16 3.99 -1.91
N LYS A 498 -2.41 3.33 -3.05
CA LYS A 498 -1.53 3.36 -4.22
C LYS A 498 -2.21 4.09 -5.38
N TYR A 499 -1.46 4.96 -6.05
CA TYR A 499 -1.89 5.68 -7.25
C TYR A 499 -1.10 5.22 -8.47
N PRO A 500 -1.65 4.30 -9.27
CA PRO A 500 -1.03 3.85 -10.50
C PRO A 500 -1.26 4.83 -11.67
N PHE A 501 -0.19 5.10 -12.42
CA PHE A 501 -0.20 5.83 -13.67
C PHE A 501 0.28 4.92 -14.80
N LYS A 502 -0.53 4.72 -15.84
CA LYS A 502 -0.16 3.97 -17.04
C LYS A 502 0.43 4.92 -18.07
N PHE A 503 1.58 4.57 -18.65
CA PHE A 503 2.18 5.32 -19.75
C PHE A 503 2.74 4.36 -20.81
N THR A 504 2.46 4.66 -22.07
CA THR A 504 3.02 3.95 -23.23
C THR A 504 3.91 4.95 -23.99
N PRO A 505 5.25 4.82 -23.90
CA PRO A 505 6.15 5.73 -24.58
C PRO A 505 6.03 5.57 -26.10
N SER A 506 6.12 6.67 -26.82
CA SER A 506 6.20 6.68 -28.29
C SER A 506 7.63 6.50 -28.81
N VAL A 507 8.63 6.60 -27.94
CA VAL A 507 10.07 6.51 -28.27
C VAL A 507 10.79 5.68 -27.22
N THR A 508 11.66 4.76 -27.67
CA THR A 508 12.53 3.96 -26.82
C THR A 508 13.68 4.83 -26.31
N THR A 509 13.64 5.19 -25.02
CA THR A 509 14.67 6.03 -24.40
C THR A 509 14.53 6.01 -22.87
N ARG A 510 15.32 6.82 -22.17
CA ARG A 510 15.23 7.03 -20.72
C ARG A 510 14.17 8.08 -20.40
N TYR A 511 13.37 7.81 -19.37
CA TYR A 511 12.36 8.71 -18.82
C TYR A 511 12.66 8.98 -17.36
N SER A 512 12.48 10.24 -16.93
CA SER A 512 12.66 10.65 -15.55
C SER A 512 11.31 10.74 -14.85
N VAL A 513 11.28 10.23 -13.62
CA VAL A 513 10.09 10.07 -12.78
C VAL A 513 10.40 10.60 -11.41
N TRP A 514 9.56 11.48 -10.88
CA TRP A 514 9.72 11.96 -9.51
C TRP A 514 8.41 12.48 -8.94
N THR A 515 8.41 12.66 -7.64
CA THR A 515 7.36 13.39 -6.94
C THR A 515 7.96 14.60 -6.22
N THR A 516 7.12 15.59 -5.95
CA THR A 516 7.47 16.75 -5.13
C THR A 516 6.34 17.04 -4.16
N GLY A 517 6.66 17.51 -2.96
CA GLY A 517 5.66 17.88 -1.96
C GLY A 517 6.26 17.91 -0.57
N SER A 518 5.43 18.10 0.44
CA SER A 518 5.83 18.05 1.85
C SER A 518 5.72 16.66 2.47
N ILE A 519 5.23 15.67 1.71
CA ILE A 519 5.06 14.30 2.17
C ILE A 519 6.10 13.38 1.55
N ASP A 520 6.50 12.38 2.30
CA ASP A 520 7.46 11.34 1.90
C ASP A 520 6.73 10.27 1.07
N THR A 521 7.11 10.14 -0.20
CA THR A 521 6.47 9.20 -1.12
C THR A 521 7.49 8.23 -1.66
N LYS A 522 7.04 7.21 -2.39
CA LYS A 522 7.89 6.27 -3.11
C LYS A 522 7.25 5.89 -4.43
N VAL A 523 8.09 5.55 -5.40
CA VAL A 523 7.73 5.17 -6.77
C VAL A 523 8.16 3.73 -7.01
N TYR A 524 7.23 2.93 -7.53
CA TYR A 524 7.53 1.66 -8.19
C TYR A 524 7.23 1.79 -9.69
N VAL A 525 8.02 1.14 -10.54
CA VAL A 525 7.77 1.04 -11.98
C VAL A 525 7.61 -0.41 -12.36
N TYR A 526 6.49 -0.75 -12.99
CA TYR A 526 6.18 -2.09 -13.49
C TYR A 526 6.02 -2.10 -15.00
N ASP A 527 6.35 -3.20 -15.65
CA ASP A 527 6.20 -3.39 -17.10
C ASP A 527 4.92 -4.14 -17.50
N ASN A 528 4.08 -4.51 -16.53
CA ASN A 528 2.85 -5.25 -16.78
C ASN A 528 1.66 -4.69 -15.98
N ALA A 529 0.45 -4.87 -16.53
CA ALA A 529 -0.79 -4.33 -15.95
C ALA A 529 -1.12 -4.91 -14.56
N ALA A 530 -0.72 -6.15 -14.31
CA ALA A 530 -0.90 -6.80 -13.01
C ALA A 530 0.08 -6.29 -11.94
N MET A 531 1.03 -5.41 -12.30
CA MET A 531 2.03 -4.83 -11.40
C MET A 531 2.84 -5.91 -10.65
N THR A 532 3.11 -7.03 -11.30
CA THR A 532 3.87 -8.14 -10.70
C THR A 532 5.34 -8.17 -11.10
N ASN A 533 5.71 -7.46 -12.18
CA ASN A 533 7.09 -7.40 -12.66
C ASN A 533 7.66 -5.98 -12.52
N GLN A 534 8.32 -5.73 -11.39
CA GLN A 534 8.93 -4.44 -11.06
C GLN A 534 10.27 -4.29 -11.77
N ILE A 535 10.46 -3.17 -12.48
CA ILE A 535 11.70 -2.85 -13.21
C ILE A 535 12.50 -1.69 -12.59
N ALA A 536 11.88 -0.87 -11.74
CA ALA A 536 12.57 0.20 -11.00
C ALA A 536 11.83 0.57 -9.70
N TYR A 537 12.58 1.13 -8.74
CA TYR A 537 12.07 1.65 -7.46
C TYR A 537 12.94 2.81 -6.97
N ASN A 538 12.32 3.77 -6.29
CA ASN A 538 13.01 4.80 -5.51
C ASN A 538 12.06 5.39 -4.45
N ASP A 539 12.61 5.95 -3.37
CA ASP A 539 11.88 6.65 -2.31
C ASP A 539 12.50 7.99 -1.92
N ASP A 540 13.82 8.14 -1.88
CA ASP A 540 14.44 9.31 -1.21
C ASP A 540 15.35 10.19 -2.08
N SER A 541 15.52 9.87 -3.37
CA SER A 541 16.56 10.50 -4.19
C SER A 541 16.18 11.85 -4.80
N GLY A 542 15.01 12.38 -4.46
CA GLY A 542 14.43 13.66 -4.86
C GLY A 542 14.22 14.62 -3.69
N HIS A 543 13.48 15.70 -3.93
CA HIS A 543 13.32 16.79 -2.96
C HIS A 543 12.51 16.36 -1.72
N SER A 544 12.92 16.75 -0.51
CA SER A 544 12.18 16.46 0.73
C SER A 544 11.82 14.99 0.93
N LEU A 545 12.79 14.08 0.76
CA LEU A 545 12.61 12.63 0.88
C LEU A 545 11.59 12.06 -0.13
N ASN A 546 11.42 12.68 -1.30
CA ASN A 546 10.59 12.12 -2.37
C ASN A 546 11.44 11.34 -3.36
N PRO A 547 10.86 10.44 -4.16
CA PRO A 547 11.58 9.68 -5.16
C PRO A 547 11.99 10.53 -6.35
N CYS A 548 13.15 10.20 -6.91
CA CYS A 548 13.57 10.67 -8.23
C CYS A 548 14.40 9.57 -8.92
N LEU A 549 13.90 9.03 -10.03
CA LEU A 549 14.58 7.97 -10.77
C LEU A 549 14.49 8.17 -12.28
N THR A 550 15.44 7.56 -12.99
CA THR A 550 15.47 7.53 -14.46
C THR A 550 15.46 6.08 -14.95
N VAL A 551 14.49 5.73 -15.79
CA VAL A 551 14.21 4.36 -16.25
C VAL A 551 14.21 4.27 -17.78
N SER A 552 14.80 3.21 -18.35
CA SER A 552 14.76 2.94 -19.79
C SER A 552 13.44 2.29 -20.16
N LEU A 553 12.67 2.91 -21.06
CA LEU A 553 11.36 2.42 -21.51
C LEU A 553 11.38 2.19 -23.03
N THR A 554 10.69 1.14 -23.48
CA THR A 554 10.60 0.74 -24.89
C THR A 554 9.33 1.25 -25.55
N ALA A 555 9.45 1.87 -26.73
CA ALA A 555 8.32 2.39 -27.50
C ALA A 555 7.23 1.34 -27.70
N GLY A 556 5.96 1.72 -27.52
CA GLY A 556 4.80 0.85 -27.71
C GLY A 556 4.52 -0.12 -26.55
N HIS A 557 5.40 -0.22 -25.56
CA HIS A 557 5.19 -1.07 -24.37
C HIS A 557 4.57 -0.26 -23.22
N SER A 558 3.54 -0.78 -22.54
CA SER A 558 2.88 -0.02 -21.47
C SER A 558 3.54 -0.26 -20.12
N TYR A 559 3.88 0.81 -19.41
CA TYR A 559 4.46 0.79 -18.07
C TYR A 559 3.51 1.40 -17.04
N TYR A 560 3.64 0.99 -15.79
CA TYR A 560 2.81 1.42 -14.67
C TYR A 560 3.68 2.01 -13.56
N PHE A 561 3.52 3.31 -13.30
CA PHE A 561 4.20 4.05 -12.24
C PHE A 561 3.27 4.14 -11.04
N VAL A 562 3.64 3.48 -9.94
CA VAL A 562 2.79 3.39 -8.75
C VAL A 562 3.36 4.28 -7.67
N ILE A 563 2.61 5.32 -7.32
CA ILE A 563 2.98 6.23 -6.23
C ILE A 563 2.31 5.75 -4.94
N GLN A 564 3.09 5.69 -3.87
CA GLN A 564 2.62 5.36 -2.54
C GLN A 564 3.30 6.27 -1.51
N GLY A 565 2.72 6.39 -0.33
CA GLY A 565 3.41 6.97 0.82
C GLY A 565 4.54 6.05 1.28
N TYR A 566 5.61 6.61 1.83
CA TYR A 566 6.71 5.80 2.35
C TYR A 566 6.23 4.82 3.44
N SER A 567 5.44 5.31 4.39
CA SER A 567 4.75 4.51 5.41
C SER A 567 3.26 4.32 5.08
N ALA A 568 2.64 3.31 5.71
CA ALA A 568 1.20 3.08 5.65
C ALA A 568 0.38 4.27 6.21
N THR A 569 0.98 5.14 7.01
CA THR A 569 0.32 6.31 7.62
C THR A 569 0.51 7.60 6.82
N THR A 570 1.34 7.60 5.78
CA THR A 570 1.66 8.81 5.04
C THR A 570 0.46 9.25 4.20
N SER A 571 0.01 10.49 4.44
CA SER A 571 -1.09 11.11 3.70
C SER A 571 -0.83 12.61 3.49
N GLY A 572 -1.35 13.16 2.40
CA GLY A 572 -1.20 14.58 2.06
C GLY A 572 -1.06 14.85 0.57
N TYR A 573 -0.82 16.10 0.21
CA TYR A 573 -0.69 16.50 -1.20
C TYR A 573 0.73 16.31 -1.73
N TYR A 574 0.82 15.78 -2.95
CA TYR A 574 2.06 15.66 -3.72
C TYR A 574 1.80 15.99 -5.19
N THR A 575 2.88 16.24 -5.94
CA THR A 575 2.85 16.36 -7.40
C THR A 575 3.65 15.23 -8.01
N PHE A 576 3.02 14.39 -8.84
CA PHE A 576 3.71 13.41 -9.68
C PHE A 576 4.21 14.06 -10.98
N ARG A 577 5.41 13.71 -11.42
CA ARG A 577 6.00 14.18 -12.68
C ARG A 577 6.65 13.03 -13.46
N LEU A 578 6.44 13.03 -14.77
CA LEU A 578 7.02 12.07 -15.72
C LEU A 578 7.43 12.80 -17.01
N ASN A 579 8.71 12.74 -17.36
CA ASN A 579 9.29 13.44 -18.51
C ASN A 579 10.17 12.54 -19.39
N ARG A 580 10.28 12.88 -20.68
CA ARG A 580 11.20 12.22 -21.62
C ARG A 580 12.60 12.83 -21.51
N GLY A 581 13.63 11.98 -21.41
CA GLY A 581 15.02 12.43 -21.32
C GLY A 581 15.35 13.11 -19.97
N LEU A 582 16.58 13.60 -19.80
CA LEU A 582 17.50 13.98 -20.86
C LEU A 582 18.42 12.83 -21.33
N PRO A 583 18.63 12.66 -22.66
CA PRO A 583 19.49 11.62 -23.17
C PRO A 583 20.93 11.87 -22.71
N MET A 584 21.40 10.98 -21.85
CA MET A 584 22.80 10.85 -21.51
C MET A 584 23.50 10.04 -22.60
N SER A 585 24.69 10.46 -23.00
CA SER A 585 25.54 9.65 -23.90
C SER A 585 26.18 8.47 -23.17
N GLY A 586 26.23 8.53 -21.83
CA GLY A 586 27.00 7.62 -20.99
C GLY A 586 28.42 8.12 -20.68
N TYR A 587 28.81 9.29 -21.22
CA TYR A 587 30.11 9.93 -21.00
C TYR A 587 30.02 11.16 -20.08
N GLU A 588 28.83 11.47 -19.58
CA GLU A 588 28.64 12.45 -18.51
C GLU A 588 29.48 12.09 -17.29
N GLN A 589 30.27 13.05 -16.83
CA GLN A 589 31.07 12.89 -15.63
C GLN A 589 30.19 13.07 -14.38
N SER A 590 30.56 12.41 -13.28
CA SER A 590 29.89 12.64 -12.00
C SER A 590 30.07 14.09 -11.55
N LYS A 591 29.25 14.56 -10.61
CA LYS A 591 29.30 15.96 -10.13
C LYS A 591 30.65 16.39 -9.56
N ASN A 592 31.49 15.45 -9.10
CA ASN A 592 32.84 15.67 -8.58
C ASN A 592 32.96 16.77 -7.51
N PHE A 593 31.91 17.01 -6.72
CA PHE A 593 31.89 18.05 -5.68
C PHE A 593 33.02 17.90 -4.65
N THR A 594 33.42 16.68 -4.29
CA THR A 594 34.57 16.46 -3.39
C THR A 594 35.85 17.11 -3.89
N THR A 595 36.12 17.03 -5.20
CA THR A 595 37.33 17.62 -5.80
C THR A 595 37.17 19.12 -5.98
N PHE A 596 36.08 19.57 -6.62
CA PHE A 596 35.83 20.98 -6.91
C PHE A 596 35.57 21.85 -5.68
N ASN A 597 35.17 21.25 -4.55
CA ASN A 597 34.94 21.92 -3.27
C ASN A 597 36.07 21.64 -2.26
N SER A 598 37.16 21.02 -2.70
CA SER A 598 38.35 20.86 -1.85
C SER A 598 39.11 22.17 -1.75
N SER A 599 39.76 22.41 -0.60
CA SER A 599 40.67 23.55 -0.42
C SER A 599 41.82 23.60 -1.44
N THR A 600 42.13 22.47 -2.06
CA THR A 600 43.16 22.33 -3.10
C THR A 600 42.75 22.97 -4.42
N TYR A 601 41.47 22.88 -4.81
CA TYR A 601 41.02 23.22 -6.17
C TYR A 601 39.88 24.23 -6.24
N GLN A 602 39.11 24.41 -5.16
CA GLN A 602 37.95 25.30 -5.15
C GLN A 602 38.31 26.73 -5.56
N TYR A 603 39.45 27.24 -5.09
CA TYR A 603 39.96 28.57 -5.40
C TYR A 603 40.54 28.71 -6.81
N TYR A 604 40.90 27.60 -7.47
CA TYR A 604 41.58 27.57 -8.77
C TYR A 604 40.66 27.06 -9.90
N THR A 605 39.35 27.04 -9.68
CA THR A 605 38.37 26.57 -10.66
C THR A 605 37.16 27.51 -10.67
N ASN A 606 36.44 27.57 -11.79
CA ASN A 606 35.26 28.41 -11.98
C ASN A 606 34.15 27.66 -12.75
N CYS A 607 33.13 28.38 -13.25
CA CYS A 607 32.03 27.77 -13.99
C CYS A 607 32.48 27.06 -15.28
N TYR A 608 33.45 27.63 -16.02
CA TYR A 608 33.93 27.05 -17.28
C TYR A 608 34.73 25.78 -17.03
N THR A 609 35.74 25.82 -16.15
CA THR A 609 36.54 24.62 -15.84
C THR A 609 35.68 23.52 -15.18
N TYR A 610 34.66 23.90 -14.39
CA TYR A 610 33.67 22.95 -13.90
C TYR A 610 32.85 22.33 -15.03
N ALA A 611 32.36 23.14 -15.98
CA ALA A 611 31.64 22.65 -17.15
C ALA A 611 32.45 21.66 -17.98
N LEU A 612 33.77 21.86 -18.07
CA LEU A 612 34.71 20.94 -18.73
C LEU A 612 35.08 19.70 -17.90
N ASN A 613 34.71 19.66 -16.62
CA ASN A 613 35.21 18.70 -15.64
C ASN A 613 36.75 18.69 -15.51
N MET A 614 37.35 19.87 -15.43
CA MET A 614 38.80 20.07 -15.32
C MET A 614 39.15 20.86 -14.05
N TRP A 615 40.11 20.38 -13.27
CA TRP A 615 40.69 21.09 -12.12
C TRP A 615 42.21 21.33 -12.26
N LEU A 616 42.80 20.82 -13.33
CA LEU A 616 44.19 21.03 -13.75
C LEU A 616 44.21 21.28 -15.26
N ASN A 617 45.23 21.99 -15.73
CA ASN A 617 45.47 22.16 -17.16
C ASN A 617 45.76 20.78 -17.81
N PRO A 618 45.07 20.42 -18.91
CA PRO A 618 45.18 19.09 -19.53
C PRO A 618 46.55 18.75 -20.11
N LEU A 619 47.39 19.74 -20.42
CA LEU A 619 48.71 19.55 -21.01
C LEU A 619 49.84 19.74 -20.00
N THR A 620 49.75 20.78 -19.16
CA THR A 620 50.83 21.10 -18.19
C THR A 620 50.65 20.39 -16.86
N ASN A 621 49.44 19.89 -16.56
CA ASN A 621 49.06 19.30 -15.28
C ASN A 621 49.28 20.23 -14.07
N GLN A 622 49.41 21.53 -14.33
CA GLN A 622 49.46 22.56 -13.30
C GLN A 622 48.05 23.01 -12.92
N ARG A 623 47.90 23.58 -11.72
CA ARG A 623 46.66 24.25 -11.35
C ARG A 623 46.42 25.41 -12.30
N PHE A 624 45.15 25.68 -12.59
CA PHE A 624 44.80 26.94 -13.23
C PHE A 624 45.14 28.10 -12.30
N ARG A 625 45.19 29.32 -12.86
CA ARG A 625 45.28 30.54 -12.05
C ARG A 625 44.10 30.63 -11.07
N PRO A 626 44.20 31.49 -10.03
CA PRO A 626 43.06 31.81 -9.19
C PRO A 626 41.80 32.07 -10.01
N ASN A 627 40.70 31.43 -9.58
CA ASN A 627 39.40 31.49 -10.21
C ASN A 627 39.33 30.90 -11.63
N GLY A 628 40.16 29.90 -11.93
CA GLY A 628 40.00 29.04 -13.12
C GLY A 628 40.47 29.66 -14.42
N GLN A 629 39.73 29.40 -15.50
CA GLN A 629 40.04 29.83 -16.87
C GLN A 629 38.80 30.35 -17.56
N ASN A 630 38.96 31.28 -18.49
CA ASN A 630 37.91 31.71 -19.40
C ASN A 630 38.01 30.96 -20.75
N PRO A 631 36.90 30.83 -21.51
CA PRO A 631 36.94 30.30 -22.87
C PRO A 631 38.04 30.96 -23.72
N GLY A 632 38.85 30.13 -24.36
CA GLY A 632 39.96 30.53 -25.25
C GLY A 632 41.26 30.86 -24.53
N GLU A 633 41.26 30.95 -23.21
CA GLU A 633 42.45 31.33 -22.43
C GLU A 633 43.56 30.27 -22.51
N MET A 634 43.19 28.98 -22.55
CA MET A 634 44.16 27.90 -22.67
C MET A 634 44.86 27.93 -24.04
N ALA A 635 44.11 28.26 -25.10
CA ALA A 635 44.62 28.43 -26.45
C ALA A 635 45.31 29.79 -26.71
N GLY A 636 45.31 30.72 -25.74
CA GLY A 636 45.87 32.06 -25.90
C GLY A 636 45.02 33.01 -26.76
N SER A 637 43.73 32.71 -26.93
CA SER A 637 42.74 33.54 -27.64
C SER A 637 41.50 33.74 -26.77
N PRO A 638 41.63 34.38 -25.59
CA PRO A 638 40.54 34.49 -24.63
C PRO A 638 39.41 35.36 -25.19
N ILE A 639 38.19 35.09 -24.74
CA ILE A 639 37.10 36.06 -24.87
C ILE A 639 37.43 37.34 -24.08
N THR A 640 36.89 38.46 -24.55
CA THR A 640 36.96 39.78 -23.92
C THR A 640 35.59 40.24 -23.48
N LEU A 641 35.52 41.31 -22.70
CA LEU A 641 34.25 41.88 -22.27
C LEU A 641 33.44 42.45 -23.45
N SER A 642 34.13 42.86 -24.53
CA SER A 642 33.49 43.33 -25.77
C SER A 642 32.69 42.24 -26.48
N ASP A 643 32.98 40.97 -26.19
CA ASP A 643 32.26 39.82 -26.74
C ASP A 643 30.94 39.55 -26.00
N LEU A 644 30.81 39.99 -24.75
CA LEU A 644 29.70 39.63 -23.85
C LEU A 644 28.46 40.53 -23.97
N VAL A 645 28.37 41.34 -25.02
CA VAL A 645 27.37 42.42 -25.13
C VAL A 645 25.91 41.98 -25.34
N ASN A 646 25.68 40.86 -26.04
CA ASN A 646 24.34 40.30 -26.28
C ASN A 646 24.46 38.81 -26.66
N ALA A 647 23.35 38.08 -26.61
CA ALA A 647 23.33 36.64 -26.87
C ALA A 647 23.98 36.22 -28.18
N SER A 648 23.77 36.93 -29.28
CA SER A 648 24.29 36.53 -30.59
C SER A 648 25.80 36.69 -30.66
N THR A 649 26.32 37.85 -30.23
CA THR A 649 27.76 38.13 -30.20
C THR A 649 28.47 37.21 -29.23
N ALA A 650 27.97 37.10 -27.98
CA ALA A 650 28.60 36.30 -26.94
C ALA A 650 28.62 34.83 -27.31
N LYS A 651 27.52 34.30 -27.86
CA LYS A 651 27.46 32.91 -28.31
C LYS A 651 28.49 32.62 -29.39
N ALA A 652 28.62 33.50 -30.39
CA ALA A 652 29.59 33.30 -31.46
C ALA A 652 31.03 33.33 -30.94
N ALA A 653 31.38 34.34 -30.15
CA ALA A 653 32.73 34.50 -29.60
C ALA A 653 33.11 33.37 -28.63
N ILE A 654 32.25 33.05 -27.66
CA ILE A 654 32.48 31.95 -26.71
C ILE A 654 32.58 30.63 -27.46
N THR A 655 31.73 30.39 -28.47
CA THR A 655 31.80 29.15 -29.25
C THR A 655 33.14 29.02 -29.95
N GLU A 656 33.64 30.06 -30.61
CA GLU A 656 34.94 29.98 -31.28
C GLU A 656 36.11 29.83 -30.29
N ALA A 657 36.06 30.51 -29.15
CA ALA A 657 37.06 30.41 -28.09
C ALA A 657 37.13 29.00 -27.47
N VAL A 658 35.98 28.36 -27.19
CA VAL A 658 35.94 26.96 -26.72
C VAL A 658 36.48 26.01 -27.79
N LYS A 659 36.20 26.27 -29.07
CA LYS A 659 36.76 25.45 -30.17
C LYS A 659 38.28 25.60 -30.29
N ASP A 660 38.83 26.76 -30.00
CA ASP A 660 40.28 26.97 -29.92
C ASP A 660 40.88 26.16 -28.76
N ASP A 661 40.24 26.19 -27.58
CA ASP A 661 40.64 25.35 -26.45
C ASP A 661 40.52 23.85 -26.79
N CYS A 662 39.49 23.42 -27.53
CA CYS A 662 39.37 22.05 -28.04
C CYS A 662 40.59 21.61 -28.83
N VAL A 663 41.13 22.48 -29.69
CA VAL A 663 42.34 22.21 -30.45
C VAL A 663 43.57 22.21 -29.56
N TYR A 664 43.66 23.14 -28.60
CA TYR A 664 44.77 23.24 -27.66
C TYR A 664 45.01 21.91 -26.95
N TRP A 665 43.98 21.29 -26.37
CA TRP A 665 44.14 20.02 -25.65
C TRP A 665 44.14 18.76 -26.55
N GLY A 666 44.37 18.91 -27.86
CA GLY A 666 44.55 17.81 -28.80
C GLY A 666 43.27 17.25 -29.42
N GLY A 667 42.14 17.93 -29.25
CA GLY A 667 40.87 17.63 -29.93
C GLY A 667 40.72 18.36 -31.26
N SER A 668 39.47 18.46 -31.73
CA SER A 668 39.07 19.15 -32.95
C SER A 668 38.13 20.32 -32.65
N ARG A 669 38.08 21.33 -33.52
CA ARG A 669 37.04 22.38 -33.43
C ARG A 669 35.61 21.83 -33.48
N ASN A 670 35.40 20.63 -34.03
CA ASN A 670 34.08 19.99 -34.04
C ASN A 670 33.76 19.25 -32.73
N ASP A 671 34.69 19.21 -31.78
CA ASP A 671 34.46 18.62 -30.45
C ASP A 671 33.63 19.52 -29.53
N PHE A 672 33.28 20.73 -30.01
CA PHE A 672 32.31 21.61 -29.40
C PHE A 672 31.31 22.11 -30.45
N TYR A 673 30.03 21.77 -30.28
CA TYR A 673 28.97 22.19 -31.21
C TYR A 673 27.62 22.38 -30.51
N GLU A 674 26.78 23.23 -31.07
CA GLU A 674 25.43 23.49 -30.55
C GLU A 674 24.51 22.27 -30.73
N THR A 675 23.73 21.99 -29.70
CA THR A 675 22.73 20.92 -29.67
C THR A 675 21.44 21.42 -29.04
N THR A 676 20.47 20.53 -28.85
CA THR A 676 19.23 20.86 -28.15
C THR A 676 19.17 20.13 -26.80
N GLU A 677 18.33 20.63 -25.91
CA GLU A 677 18.02 20.00 -24.61
C GLU A 677 17.77 18.49 -24.76
N THR A 678 16.95 18.12 -25.74
CA THR A 678 16.45 16.75 -25.94
C THR A 678 17.26 15.91 -26.92
N ALA A 679 18.26 16.48 -27.59
CA ALA A 679 19.10 15.73 -28.52
C ALA A 679 20.08 14.83 -27.76
N MET A 680 20.24 13.59 -28.26
CA MET A 680 21.28 12.67 -27.81
C MET A 680 22.60 13.06 -28.48
N VAL A 681 23.63 13.22 -27.67
CA VAL A 681 24.99 13.51 -28.17
C VAL A 681 25.75 12.19 -28.35
N PRO A 682 26.71 12.10 -29.29
CA PRO A 682 27.46 10.89 -29.55
C PRO A 682 28.27 10.41 -28.34
N GLU A 683 28.64 9.14 -28.37
CA GLU A 683 29.64 8.57 -27.44
C GLU A 683 30.92 9.42 -27.42
N GLY A 684 31.44 9.67 -26.21
CA GLY A 684 32.56 10.59 -25.97
C GLY A 684 32.17 12.05 -25.70
N TYR A 685 30.89 12.44 -25.88
CA TYR A 685 30.42 13.82 -25.63
C TYR A 685 29.49 13.87 -24.43
N TYR A 686 29.42 15.00 -23.74
CA TYR A 686 28.34 15.30 -22.79
C TYR A 686 27.81 16.72 -23.02
N LYS A 687 26.68 17.05 -22.37
CA LYS A 687 26.03 18.35 -22.55
C LYS A 687 26.43 19.38 -21.51
N VAL A 688 26.61 20.60 -21.97
CA VAL A 688 26.74 21.82 -21.18
C VAL A 688 25.70 22.85 -21.65
N ALA A 689 25.33 23.79 -20.79
CA ALA A 689 24.41 24.87 -21.14
C ALA A 689 25.03 26.21 -20.75
N LEU A 690 24.83 27.21 -21.60
CA LEU A 690 25.48 28.51 -21.48
C LEU A 690 24.44 29.62 -21.34
N VAL A 691 24.68 30.52 -20.41
CA VAL A 691 23.81 31.68 -20.13
C VAL A 691 24.66 32.95 -20.03
N LEU A 692 24.03 34.10 -20.25
CA LEU A 692 24.69 35.40 -20.33
C LEU A 692 24.00 36.41 -19.41
N TYR A 693 24.83 37.19 -18.70
CA TYR A 693 24.52 38.47 -18.11
C TYR A 693 25.06 39.56 -19.06
N PRO A 694 24.22 40.14 -19.94
CA PRO A 694 24.68 40.96 -21.06
C PRO A 694 25.53 42.16 -20.64
N GLY A 695 26.69 42.32 -21.26
CA GLY A 695 27.66 43.37 -20.98
C GLY A 695 28.49 43.14 -19.72
N HIS A 696 28.19 42.09 -18.95
CA HIS A 696 28.86 41.77 -17.71
C HIS A 696 29.54 40.41 -17.80
N ASP A 697 28.84 39.28 -17.67
CA ASP A 697 29.46 37.95 -17.50
C ASP A 697 28.70 36.81 -18.20
N TYR A 698 29.27 35.61 -18.25
CA TYR A 698 28.65 34.38 -18.72
C TYR A 698 28.65 33.30 -17.62
N HIS A 699 27.81 32.28 -17.76
CA HIS A 699 27.78 31.16 -16.82
C HIS A 699 27.46 29.82 -17.48
N TRP A 700 28.07 28.75 -16.95
CA TRP A 700 27.91 27.39 -17.46
C TRP A 700 27.23 26.45 -16.47
N TYR A 701 26.38 25.59 -17.02
CA TYR A 701 25.83 24.41 -16.36
C TYR A 701 26.33 23.14 -17.05
N ARG A 702 26.54 22.09 -16.27
CA ARG A 702 26.98 20.77 -16.76
C ARG A 702 25.94 19.71 -16.47
N HIS A 703 25.64 18.88 -17.46
CA HIS A 703 24.84 17.67 -17.28
C HIS A 703 25.72 16.58 -16.62
N VAL A 704 25.26 15.98 -15.52
CA VAL A 704 26.08 15.06 -14.70
C VAL A 704 25.44 13.68 -14.54
N SER A 705 26.26 12.65 -14.36
CA SER A 705 25.80 11.25 -14.39
C SER A 705 25.17 10.74 -13.10
N ASP A 706 25.59 11.27 -11.96
CA ASP A 706 25.20 10.80 -10.62
C ASP A 706 24.03 11.59 -10.01
N LEU A 707 23.44 12.53 -10.75
CA LEU A 707 22.23 13.26 -10.35
C LEU A 707 21.00 12.87 -11.16
N SER A 708 20.96 11.63 -11.69
CA SER A 708 19.82 11.09 -12.44
C SER A 708 19.46 11.91 -13.69
N GLY A 709 20.44 12.53 -14.35
CA GLY A 709 20.22 13.38 -15.53
C GLY A 709 19.87 14.84 -15.22
N ARG A 710 20.16 15.30 -13.99
CA ARG A 710 20.10 16.72 -13.58
C ARG A 710 21.39 17.45 -13.90
N TRP A 711 21.37 18.76 -13.67
CA TRP A 711 22.48 19.67 -13.96
C TRP A 711 23.12 20.18 -12.67
N ALA A 712 24.40 20.51 -12.76
CA ALA A 712 25.15 21.15 -11.69
C ALA A 712 25.98 22.31 -12.27
N HIS A 713 26.44 23.20 -11.41
CA HIS A 713 27.23 24.36 -11.80
C HIS A 713 28.18 24.78 -10.66
N LYS A 714 29.01 25.78 -10.92
CA LYS A 714 29.92 26.36 -9.92
C LYS A 714 30.01 27.87 -10.12
N MET A 715 29.74 28.64 -9.07
CA MET A 715 29.76 30.10 -9.10
C MET A 715 31.15 30.60 -8.69
N SER A 716 32.02 30.92 -9.65
CA SER A 716 33.37 31.44 -9.34
C SER A 716 34.10 30.53 -8.32
N ILE A 717 34.67 31.09 -7.26
CA ILE A 717 35.35 30.37 -6.17
C ILE A 717 34.39 29.73 -5.15
N ASP A 718 33.08 29.91 -5.26
CA ASP A 718 32.11 29.27 -4.37
C ASP A 718 32.05 27.76 -4.61
N PRO A 719 31.57 26.97 -3.62
CA PRO A 719 31.36 25.55 -3.82
C PRO A 719 30.48 25.26 -5.04
N ALA A 720 30.87 24.26 -5.85
CA ALA A 720 30.01 23.66 -6.85
C ALA A 720 28.71 23.13 -6.21
N SER A 721 27.60 23.32 -6.92
CA SER A 721 26.24 23.16 -6.43
C SER A 721 25.33 22.53 -7.49
N GLU A 722 24.29 21.83 -7.02
CA GLU A 722 23.17 21.34 -7.85
C GLU A 722 21.91 22.20 -7.70
N TYR A 723 22.00 23.30 -6.96
CA TYR A 723 20.93 24.24 -6.65
C TYR A 723 21.10 25.55 -7.41
N ASP A 724 20.01 26.06 -7.97
CA ASP A 724 19.95 27.37 -8.61
C ASP A 724 19.99 28.53 -7.59
N ASN A 725 19.93 29.78 -8.08
CA ASN A 725 20.02 30.98 -7.22
C ASN A 725 18.82 31.14 -6.26
N GLY A 726 17.74 30.36 -6.46
CA GLY A 726 16.58 30.29 -5.56
C GLY A 726 16.62 29.11 -4.60
N GLY A 727 17.69 28.31 -4.59
CA GLY A 727 17.81 27.10 -3.77
C GLY A 727 17.06 25.89 -4.32
N SER A 728 16.67 25.88 -5.60
CA SER A 728 15.96 24.76 -6.25
C SER A 728 16.91 23.89 -7.07
N LEU A 729 16.68 22.57 -7.08
CA LEU A 729 17.48 21.63 -7.91
C LEU A 729 17.37 21.95 -9.40
N ILE A 730 18.49 21.87 -10.13
CA ILE A 730 18.56 22.28 -11.54
C ILE A 730 18.21 21.09 -12.46
N TYR A 731 16.97 21.08 -12.95
CA TYR A 731 16.53 20.12 -13.98
C TYR A 731 16.73 20.64 -15.41
N PHE A 732 16.49 21.94 -15.61
CA PHE A 732 16.64 22.61 -16.91
C PHE A 732 17.30 23.98 -16.70
N PRO A 733 18.56 24.15 -17.14
CA PRO A 733 19.26 25.42 -17.00
C PRO A 733 18.49 26.62 -17.57
N GLN A 734 17.76 26.46 -18.68
CA GLN A 734 16.99 27.53 -19.31
C GLN A 734 15.87 28.10 -18.42
N SER A 735 15.27 27.28 -17.56
CA SER A 735 14.15 27.67 -16.69
C SER A 735 14.52 27.76 -15.22
N ALA A 736 15.79 27.56 -14.87
CA ALA A 736 16.27 27.71 -13.50
C ALA A 736 16.24 29.17 -13.05
N ASN A 737 16.25 29.43 -11.74
CA ASN A 737 16.52 30.78 -11.23
C ASN A 737 18.00 31.10 -11.44
N ARG A 738 18.28 31.85 -12.51
CA ARG A 738 19.63 32.20 -12.95
C ARG A 738 20.12 33.55 -12.40
N GLY A 739 19.41 34.19 -11.47
CA GLY A 739 19.77 35.53 -11.01
C GLY A 739 19.92 36.52 -12.17
N ASN A 740 21.08 37.17 -12.28
CA ASN A 740 21.37 38.19 -13.30
C ASN A 740 21.68 37.63 -14.70
N TYR A 741 21.82 36.31 -14.88
CA TYR A 741 22.06 35.71 -16.20
C TYR A 741 20.72 35.54 -16.96
N THR A 742 20.24 36.64 -17.54
CA THR A 742 18.91 36.73 -18.16
C THR A 742 18.80 36.02 -19.50
N GLU A 743 19.89 35.96 -20.29
CA GLU A 743 19.86 35.41 -21.66
C GLU A 743 20.34 33.95 -21.69
N PHE A 744 19.63 33.08 -22.43
CA PHE A 744 20.00 31.67 -22.60
C PHE A 744 20.64 31.48 -23.98
N LEU A 745 21.92 31.10 -24.02
CA LEU A 745 22.68 31.06 -25.28
C LEU A 745 22.51 29.74 -26.03
N GLY A 746 22.26 28.65 -25.30
CA GLY A 746 21.97 27.35 -25.89
C GLY A 746 22.50 26.18 -25.07
N TYR A 747 22.22 24.99 -25.61
CA TYR A 747 22.83 23.74 -25.18
C TYR A 747 23.96 23.40 -26.15
N PHE A 748 25.05 22.86 -25.63
CA PHE A 748 26.19 22.46 -26.44
C PHE A 748 26.64 21.06 -26.05
N ALA A 749 27.12 20.31 -27.03
CA ALA A 749 27.82 19.07 -26.83
C ALA A 749 29.32 19.36 -26.76
N ILE A 750 30.01 18.76 -25.80
CA ILE A 750 31.45 18.90 -25.65
C ILE A 750 32.13 17.55 -25.44
N LYS A 751 33.27 17.37 -26.09
CA LYS A 751 34.20 16.25 -25.86
C LYS A 751 35.52 16.80 -25.32
N VAL A 752 35.87 16.35 -24.12
CA VAL A 752 37.11 16.73 -23.42
C VAL A 752 38.11 15.56 -23.45
N PRO A 753 39.41 15.77 -23.22
CA PRO A 753 40.41 14.71 -23.22
C PRO A 753 40.06 13.58 -22.25
N SER A 754 40.21 12.33 -22.69
CA SER A 754 39.93 11.12 -21.90
C SER A 754 40.81 10.97 -20.64
N SER A 755 41.85 11.80 -20.49
CA SER A 755 42.79 11.81 -19.37
C SER A 755 42.38 12.68 -18.17
N SER A 756 41.29 13.44 -18.24
CA SER A 756 40.95 14.38 -17.16
C SER A 756 40.28 13.75 -15.94
N SER A 757 40.15 12.41 -15.87
CA SER A 757 39.56 11.75 -14.69
C SER A 757 40.10 10.38 -14.30
N ASP A 758 41.01 9.74 -15.06
CA ASP A 758 41.71 8.52 -14.61
C ASP A 758 43.10 8.38 -15.27
N GLY A 759 44.16 8.75 -14.53
CA GLY A 759 45.55 8.32 -14.71
C GLY A 759 46.21 8.47 -16.09
N LEU A 760 46.91 9.58 -16.32
CA LEU A 760 48.02 9.61 -17.30
C LEU A 760 49.22 8.83 -16.73
N GLN A 761 49.36 7.56 -17.14
CA GLN A 761 50.67 6.91 -17.14
C GLN A 761 51.46 7.32 -18.39
N SER A 762 52.64 7.90 -18.12
CA SER A 762 53.88 7.82 -18.89
C SER A 762 53.77 7.80 -20.44
N SER A 763 54.00 8.94 -21.06
CA SER A 763 55.12 9.04 -22.02
C SER A 763 55.39 10.49 -22.38
N ALA A 764 56.64 10.91 -22.15
CA ALA A 764 57.25 12.19 -22.49
C ALA A 764 56.81 13.43 -21.70
N LEU A 765 57.24 13.52 -20.44
CA LEU A 765 57.83 14.75 -19.91
C LEU A 765 58.88 14.40 -18.85
N SER A 766 60.08 14.90 -19.09
CA SER A 766 61.29 14.66 -18.32
C SER A 766 61.17 15.19 -16.89
N THR A 767 61.67 14.38 -15.96
CA THR A 767 62.18 14.72 -14.63
C THR A 767 62.43 16.21 -14.35
N SER A 768 61.50 16.84 -13.66
CA SER A 768 61.80 17.78 -12.58
C SER A 768 60.65 17.74 -11.58
N SER A 769 60.83 17.00 -10.48
CA SER A 769 60.00 17.20 -9.29
C SER A 769 60.41 18.53 -8.68
N GLU A 770 59.80 19.61 -9.15
CA GLU A 770 59.74 20.83 -8.36
C GLU A 770 58.50 20.74 -7.48
N THR A 771 58.75 20.66 -6.17
CA THR A 771 57.80 21.09 -5.15
C THR A 771 57.35 22.51 -5.48
N LEU A 772 56.18 22.66 -6.12
CA LEU A 772 55.55 23.95 -6.35
C LEU A 772 54.92 24.44 -5.04
N THR A 773 55.77 24.94 -4.14
CA THR A 773 55.37 25.98 -3.20
C THR A 773 55.39 27.30 -3.97
N GLU A 774 54.37 27.57 -4.78
CA GLU A 774 54.07 28.96 -5.11
C GLU A 774 53.57 29.59 -3.81
N ALA A 775 54.42 30.42 -3.20
CA ALA A 775 53.95 31.33 -2.19
C ALA A 775 52.89 32.21 -2.87
N GLN A 776 51.64 32.10 -2.41
CA GLN A 776 50.60 33.03 -2.80
C GLN A 776 51.14 34.44 -2.50
N GLU A 777 51.42 35.24 -3.54
CA GLU A 777 51.69 36.66 -3.32
C GLU A 777 50.43 37.23 -2.66
N THR A 778 50.59 37.62 -1.40
CA THR A 778 49.51 38.15 -0.58
C THR A 778 49.66 39.65 -0.60
N TYR A 779 48.75 40.33 -1.29
CA TYR A 779 48.67 41.78 -1.25
C TYR A 779 47.81 42.19 -0.04
N ASP A 780 48.14 43.31 0.61
CA ASP A 780 47.30 43.81 1.69
C ASP A 780 45.97 44.34 1.14
N PHE A 781 44.90 44.15 1.90
CA PHE A 781 43.59 44.74 1.61
C PHE A 781 43.63 46.25 1.85
N LYS A 782 43.29 47.07 0.85
CA LYS A 782 43.35 48.55 0.94
C LYS A 782 41.95 49.16 0.98
N ASN A 783 41.60 49.81 2.09
CA ASN A 783 40.26 50.42 2.28
C ASN A 783 40.18 51.91 1.89
N ASP A 784 41.29 52.53 1.52
CA ASP A 784 41.42 53.97 1.25
C ASP A 784 41.73 54.28 -0.21
N LEU A 785 41.24 53.42 -1.13
CA LEU A 785 41.44 53.56 -2.56
C LEU A 785 40.77 54.82 -3.13
N THR A 786 41.34 55.33 -4.21
CA THR A 786 40.88 56.51 -4.96
C THR A 786 40.84 56.19 -6.45
N ILE A 787 39.96 56.86 -7.20
CA ILE A 787 39.80 56.58 -8.64
C ILE A 787 41.08 56.80 -9.44
N SER A 788 41.90 57.80 -9.07
CA SER A 788 43.18 58.10 -9.73
C SER A 788 44.19 56.96 -9.69
N GLN A 789 44.07 56.03 -8.73
CA GLN A 789 44.94 54.85 -8.69
C GLN A 789 44.58 53.83 -9.78
N PHE A 790 43.34 53.84 -10.26
CA PHE A 790 42.87 52.96 -11.34
C PHE A 790 43.11 53.58 -12.73
N GLU A 791 43.08 54.90 -12.85
CA GLU A 791 43.39 55.63 -14.10
C GLU A 791 44.85 55.44 -14.57
N GLY A 792 45.74 54.95 -13.69
CA GLY A 792 47.14 54.69 -14.01
C GLY A 792 47.40 53.41 -14.80
N PHE A 793 46.40 52.55 -14.98
CA PHE A 793 46.53 51.29 -15.73
C PHE A 793 46.20 51.47 -17.21
N THR A 794 46.74 50.59 -18.06
CA THR A 794 46.56 50.66 -19.51
C THR A 794 45.99 49.37 -20.07
N ASN A 795 44.92 49.48 -20.86
CA ASN A 795 44.29 48.37 -21.59
C ASN A 795 45.33 47.64 -22.46
N GLY A 796 45.33 46.30 -22.37
CA GLY A 796 46.19 45.43 -23.17
C GLY A 796 47.66 45.44 -22.77
N ILE A 797 48.03 46.17 -21.71
CA ILE A 797 49.41 46.30 -21.23
C ILE A 797 49.51 45.93 -19.75
N SER A 798 48.71 46.56 -18.89
CA SER A 798 48.81 46.33 -17.45
C SER A 798 48.34 44.93 -17.09
N ASN A 799 49.12 44.21 -16.29
CA ASN A 799 48.74 42.87 -15.82
C ASN A 799 48.14 42.91 -14.41
N ARG A 800 47.53 41.82 -13.97
CA ARG A 800 46.87 41.73 -12.65
C ARG A 800 47.83 41.99 -11.48
N ASP A 801 49.06 41.50 -11.53
CA ASP A 801 50.02 41.70 -10.43
C ASP A 801 50.43 43.19 -10.32
N GLU A 802 50.59 43.87 -11.45
CA GLU A 802 50.77 45.33 -11.49
C GLU A 802 49.57 46.05 -10.87
N VAL A 803 48.34 45.61 -11.17
CA VAL A 803 47.11 46.15 -10.55
C VAL A 803 47.16 45.95 -9.03
N LYS A 804 47.35 44.72 -8.56
CA LYS A 804 47.37 44.38 -7.14
C LYS A 804 48.50 45.06 -6.37
N SER A 805 49.66 45.29 -6.99
CA SER A 805 50.77 46.02 -6.37
C SER A 805 50.38 47.47 -6.01
N VAL A 806 49.50 48.08 -6.81
CA VAL A 806 49.05 49.46 -6.63
C VAL A 806 47.80 49.54 -5.77
N VAL A 807 46.78 48.73 -6.03
CA VAL A 807 45.46 48.83 -5.37
C VAL A 807 45.20 47.77 -4.29
N GLY A 808 46.14 46.85 -4.05
CA GLY A 808 46.00 45.80 -3.04
C GLY A 808 45.13 44.63 -3.49
N GLU A 809 44.78 43.75 -2.54
CA GLU A 809 43.83 42.68 -2.82
C GLU A 809 42.43 43.20 -3.12
N HIS A 810 41.77 42.51 -4.05
CA HIS A 810 40.39 42.78 -4.44
C HIS A 810 39.43 42.60 -3.25
N HIS A 811 38.37 43.40 -3.23
CA HIS A 811 37.35 43.35 -2.18
C HIS A 811 36.26 42.33 -2.45
N ASP A 812 36.00 42.07 -3.73
CA ASP A 812 35.00 41.14 -4.24
C ASP A 812 35.38 40.76 -5.69
N VAL A 813 34.64 39.87 -6.32
CA VAL A 813 34.87 39.45 -7.71
C VAL A 813 33.61 39.60 -8.53
N TYR A 814 33.75 39.93 -9.82
CA TYR A 814 32.62 40.02 -10.74
C TYR A 814 32.55 38.75 -11.60
N GLY A 815 31.37 38.12 -11.58
CA GLY A 815 31.02 37.03 -12.48
C GLY A 815 31.46 35.63 -12.04
N SER A 816 30.69 34.63 -12.46
CA SER A 816 30.94 33.22 -12.25
C SER A 816 32.07 32.63 -13.10
N GLY A 817 32.40 33.27 -14.23
CA GLY A 817 33.59 32.97 -15.04
C GLY A 817 34.86 33.65 -14.50
N TYR A 818 34.71 34.58 -13.57
CA TYR A 818 35.76 35.48 -13.11
C TYR A 818 36.46 36.21 -14.22
N ILE A 819 35.83 37.31 -14.56
CA ILE A 819 36.27 38.22 -15.59
C ILE A 819 36.75 39.53 -14.99
N ALA A 820 36.47 39.82 -13.70
CA ALA A 820 36.86 41.06 -13.05
C ALA A 820 37.14 40.95 -11.55
N ASP A 821 38.12 41.73 -11.09
CA ASP A 821 38.32 42.07 -9.68
C ASP A 821 37.49 43.30 -9.31
N VAL A 822 36.85 43.29 -8.16
CA VAL A 822 36.02 44.39 -7.66
C VAL A 822 36.69 45.05 -6.46
N TYR A 823 36.74 46.38 -6.50
CA TYR A 823 37.25 47.24 -5.45
C TYR A 823 36.17 48.25 -5.03
N TYR A 824 36.23 48.65 -3.78
CA TYR A 824 35.43 49.74 -3.23
C TYR A 824 36.37 50.87 -2.86
N ILE A 825 36.22 52.02 -3.53
CA ILE A 825 37.01 53.21 -3.19
C ILE A 825 36.42 53.91 -1.96
N LYS A 826 37.14 54.88 -1.41
CA LYS A 826 36.86 55.50 -0.09
C LYS A 826 35.43 56.03 0.10
N ASP A 827 34.75 56.45 -0.98
CA ASP A 827 33.37 56.96 -0.93
C ASP A 827 32.30 55.85 -1.10
N GLY A 828 32.72 54.60 -1.21
CA GLY A 828 31.85 53.43 -1.43
C GLY A 828 31.60 53.12 -2.91
N THR A 829 32.12 53.90 -3.84
CA THR A 829 31.97 53.63 -5.28
C THR A 829 32.66 52.32 -5.66
N LYS A 830 31.96 51.51 -6.46
CA LYS A 830 32.43 50.21 -6.92
C LYS A 830 33.23 50.38 -8.21
N VAL A 831 34.45 49.85 -8.24
CA VAL A 831 35.33 49.82 -9.41
C VAL A 831 35.61 48.36 -9.77
N ALA A 832 35.35 47.97 -11.01
CA ALA A 832 35.61 46.62 -11.51
C ALA A 832 36.74 46.67 -12.55
N VAL A 833 37.81 45.91 -12.32
CA VAL A 833 38.94 45.73 -13.23
C VAL A 833 38.77 44.39 -13.94
N TYR A 834 38.41 44.43 -15.21
CA TYR A 834 38.21 43.26 -16.05
C TYR A 834 39.50 42.82 -16.73
N TYR A 835 39.69 41.51 -16.85
CA TYR A 835 40.89 40.91 -17.40
C TYR A 835 40.60 39.93 -18.52
N ALA A 836 41.48 39.92 -19.52
CA ALA A 836 41.62 38.87 -20.53
C ALA A 836 43.06 38.34 -20.47
N CYS A 837 43.25 37.03 -20.22
CA CYS A 837 44.57 36.43 -19.97
C CYS A 837 45.43 37.18 -18.93
N ASP A 838 44.83 37.56 -17.79
CA ASP A 838 45.47 38.35 -16.71
C ASP A 838 45.98 39.75 -17.12
N ILE A 839 45.65 40.21 -18.32
CA ILE A 839 45.88 41.58 -18.79
C ILE A 839 44.60 42.38 -18.65
N VAL A 840 44.71 43.63 -18.17
CA VAL A 840 43.58 44.57 -18.06
C VAL A 840 42.94 44.74 -19.45
N ASP A 841 41.69 44.32 -19.55
CA ASP A 841 40.83 44.50 -20.73
C ASP A 841 40.04 45.81 -20.59
N GLN A 842 39.41 46.00 -19.43
CA GLN A 842 38.60 47.20 -19.17
C GLN A 842 38.50 47.50 -17.68
N ILE A 843 38.48 48.78 -17.30
CA ILE A 843 38.18 49.22 -15.94
C ILE A 843 36.91 50.06 -15.96
N ARG A 844 35.95 49.66 -15.13
CA ARG A 844 34.64 50.29 -15.03
C ARG A 844 34.36 50.82 -13.65
N ILE A 845 33.77 52.02 -13.59
CA ILE A 845 33.02 52.47 -12.42
C ILE A 845 31.62 51.89 -12.54
N ILE A 846 31.16 51.17 -11.52
CA ILE A 846 29.83 50.56 -11.47
C ILE A 846 28.93 51.44 -10.58
N ASN A 847 27.88 51.99 -11.17
CA ASN A 847 26.88 52.78 -10.48
C ASN A 847 25.92 51.89 -9.67
N ALA A 848 25.17 52.49 -8.75
CA ALA A 848 24.24 51.76 -7.88
C ALA A 848 23.09 51.06 -8.63
N ASP A 849 22.84 51.44 -9.89
CA ASP A 849 21.84 50.83 -10.78
C ASP A 849 22.44 49.81 -11.77
N ASP A 850 23.67 49.34 -11.51
CA ASP A 850 24.49 48.46 -12.37
C ASP A 850 24.87 49.06 -13.74
N SER A 851 24.49 50.31 -14.03
CA SER A 851 25.09 51.04 -15.15
C SER A 851 26.58 51.32 -14.89
N TYR A 852 27.35 51.60 -15.94
CA TYR A 852 28.78 51.78 -15.78
C TYR A 852 29.38 52.87 -16.65
N GLU A 853 30.51 53.40 -16.19
CA GLU A 853 31.41 54.28 -16.94
C GLU A 853 32.75 53.56 -17.16
N ILE A 854 33.27 53.58 -18.38
CA ILE A 854 34.58 53.01 -18.71
C ILE A 854 35.64 54.09 -18.50
N ILE A 855 36.61 53.82 -17.62
CA ILE A 855 37.73 54.73 -17.34
C ILE A 855 39.05 54.27 -17.97
N VAL A 856 39.16 52.98 -18.27
CA VAL A 856 40.22 52.38 -19.09
C VAL A 856 39.53 51.33 -19.96
N GLY A 857 39.67 51.37 -21.29
CA GLY A 857 38.96 50.43 -22.15
C GLY A 857 39.53 50.31 -23.55
#